data_AF-A0AAE1H7R6-F1
#
_entry.id   AF-A0AAE1H7R6-F1
#
_cell.length_a   1.000
_cell.length_b   1.000
_cell.length_c   1.000
_cell.angle_alpha   90.00
_cell.angle_beta   90.00
_cell.angle_gamma   90.00
#
_symmetry.space_group_name_H-M   'P 1'
#
loop_
_entity.id
_entity.type
_entity.pdbx_description
1 polymer ?
#
loop_
_entity_poly.entity_id
_entity_poly.type
_entity_poly.pdbx_seq_one_letter_code
_entity_poly.pdbx_strand_id
1 'polypeptide(L)'
;MEVLGVKWAPLNTPLQRRLQTLSVVVWFVTFVFGGFLAWAGLALVALYTRFWWLVLAYLAWMYIDRNTCETGGRRSGWVRSWAMWRAFCNYFPITMVKTAELDASRNYLLCCYPHGIISTGAFGAFGTEAAGVRDLFPGMEPVLVTLPQHFSSPFVRDLALCLGTVSSSLASIVHVLRHPFGGRMAVLMVGGAAESLLSRSNKYHIILRRRKGFCRIALQEGVPLVPVFAFGENKLYDQVDNPRGSRLYRLQEYLRGKIGLAPVIPIGRGFFQYSFGLAPRRLPVTVVVGAPITVERVAEPTEEQIVELNKKFEDALMAFLGVDWAPFNTPLHRRLETLAVAAWFAVLVFGPPCGYIFSIYTILYTRFWWLTIAYLVYIYYDDACLTGTRWCDWWRSVAWWRYFAAYFPHSLVNTAPPLDPKRNYLFGIYPHGVLSTGVFSAFCTNALGVDKVYPHHRMHLLSLHQHFFAPFSREVGISLGALSAAPEAINNALSTPGGGHIVGLVVGGAAEALLSRPDKYRILIKKRKGFCKMALRHGSPLVPVFSFGEHLVYEQVESEPNSRFFRFQEMLRKYIGMAPVIIRGRGMFQYTFGLLPYRKPVTVVVGEPIEVQAVTNPTSEQIEELHAKFCDALRALYDKHKAKYNGGVDIPLIFE
;
A
#
# COMPACT_ATOMS: atom_id res chain seq x y z
N MET A 1 -16.17 14.59 33.67
CA MET A 1 -15.94 14.12 35.05
C MET A 1 -15.85 12.60 34.99
N GLU A 2 -14.82 11.99 35.59
CA GLU A 2 -14.68 10.54 35.62
C GLU A 2 -14.93 10.07 37.05
N VAL A 3 -16.01 9.31 37.26
CA VAL A 3 -16.43 8.79 38.57
C VAL A 3 -16.63 7.29 38.42
N LEU A 4 -15.94 6.49 39.24
CA LEU A 4 -16.01 5.02 39.21
C LEU A 4 -15.73 4.42 37.80
N GLY A 5 -14.78 4.99 37.05
CA GLY A 5 -14.45 4.56 35.68
C GLY A 5 -15.47 4.95 34.60
N VAL A 6 -16.51 5.71 34.96
CA VAL A 6 -17.50 6.25 34.02
C VAL A 6 -17.19 7.69 33.69
N LYS A 7 -17.00 7.97 32.39
CA LYS A 7 -16.75 9.32 31.86
C LYS A 7 -18.07 10.02 31.61
N TRP A 8 -18.53 10.84 32.54
CA TRP A 8 -19.78 11.58 32.44
C TRP A 8 -19.68 12.78 31.50
N ALA A 9 -20.78 13.06 30.80
CA ALA A 9 -20.91 14.26 29.99
C ALA A 9 -20.87 15.51 30.89
N PRO A 10 -20.14 16.58 30.50
CA PRO A 10 -20.11 17.81 31.26
C PRO A 10 -21.52 18.42 31.40
N LEU A 11 -21.87 18.92 32.59
CA LEU A 11 -23.16 19.57 32.83
C LEU A 11 -23.33 20.84 31.97
N ASN A 12 -22.24 21.53 31.66
CA ASN A 12 -22.21 22.72 30.79
C ASN A 12 -22.14 22.39 29.29
N THR A 13 -22.52 21.17 28.86
CA THR A 13 -22.56 20.82 27.44
C THR A 13 -23.52 21.76 26.67
N PRO A 14 -23.06 22.45 25.60
CA PRO A 14 -23.88 23.39 24.84
C PRO A 14 -25.15 22.76 24.25
N LEU A 15 -26.23 23.55 24.14
CA LEU A 15 -27.52 23.10 23.58
C LEU A 15 -27.35 22.44 22.21
N GLN A 16 -26.51 23.00 21.34
CA GLN A 16 -26.23 22.43 20.02
C GLN A 16 -25.74 20.97 20.10
N ARG A 17 -24.84 20.65 21.05
CA ARG A 17 -24.34 19.28 21.24
C ARG A 17 -25.40 18.33 21.83
N ARG A 18 -26.32 18.87 22.62
CA ARG A 18 -27.48 18.13 23.15
C ARG A 18 -28.47 17.80 22.03
N LEU A 19 -28.77 18.76 21.15
CA LEU A 19 -29.63 18.56 19.98
C LEU A 19 -29.03 17.56 18.98
N GLN A 20 -27.72 17.59 18.77
CA GLN A 20 -27.00 16.59 17.97
C GLN A 20 -27.16 15.20 18.56
N THR A 21 -26.95 15.04 19.88
CA THR A 21 -27.15 13.76 20.57
C THR A 21 -28.61 13.31 20.44
N LEU A 22 -29.57 14.17 20.78
CA LEU A 22 -31.00 13.89 20.69
C LEU A 22 -31.41 13.42 19.29
N SER A 23 -30.94 14.09 18.24
CA SER A 23 -31.25 13.74 16.84
C SER A 23 -30.81 12.32 16.50
N VAL A 24 -29.64 11.92 16.98
CA VAL A 24 -29.10 10.57 16.79
C VAL A 24 -29.83 9.54 17.65
N VAL A 25 -30.21 9.89 18.88
CA VAL A 25 -31.04 9.01 19.74
C VAL A 25 -32.39 8.76 19.08
N VAL A 26 -33.08 9.82 18.66
CA VAL A 26 -34.38 9.72 18.00
C VAL A 26 -34.25 8.86 16.75
N TRP A 27 -33.27 9.12 15.88
CA TRP A 27 -33.01 8.30 14.71
C TRP A 27 -32.77 6.82 15.06
N PHE A 28 -31.87 6.54 16.01
CA PHE A 28 -31.57 5.17 16.44
C PHE A 28 -32.81 4.47 16.98
N VAL A 29 -33.55 5.11 17.88
CA VAL A 29 -34.77 4.54 18.47
C VAL A 29 -35.84 4.31 17.40
N THR A 30 -36.03 5.25 16.48
CA THR A 30 -37.02 5.13 15.40
C THR A 30 -36.72 3.95 14.47
N PHE A 31 -35.48 3.79 14.01
CA PHE A 31 -35.16 2.73 13.03
C PHE A 31 -34.88 1.37 13.67
N VAL A 32 -34.47 1.31 14.95
CA VAL A 32 -34.20 0.03 15.64
C VAL A 32 -35.41 -0.47 16.43
N PHE A 33 -36.09 0.41 17.17
CA PHE A 33 -37.20 0.05 18.06
C PHE A 33 -38.57 0.58 17.61
N GLY A 34 -38.60 1.55 16.68
CA GLY A 34 -39.81 2.27 16.32
C GLY A 34 -40.92 1.38 15.80
N GLY A 35 -40.60 0.31 15.05
CA GLY A 35 -41.62 -0.63 14.57
C GLY A 35 -42.33 -1.35 15.72
N PHE A 36 -41.57 -1.83 16.71
CA PHE A 36 -42.13 -2.46 17.91
C PHE A 36 -42.96 -1.47 18.74
N LEU A 37 -42.41 -0.28 19.00
CA LEU A 37 -43.09 0.77 19.78
C LEU A 37 -44.38 1.24 19.08
N ALA A 38 -44.37 1.33 17.75
CA ALA A 38 -45.52 1.75 16.96
C ALA A 38 -46.65 0.70 16.99
N TRP A 39 -46.32 -0.58 16.84
CA TRP A 39 -47.30 -1.66 16.98
C TRP A 39 -47.88 -1.74 18.40
N ALA A 40 -47.03 -1.65 19.42
CA ALA A 40 -47.48 -1.63 20.81
C ALA A 40 -48.40 -0.43 21.08
N GLY A 41 -48.03 0.76 20.58
CA GLY A 41 -48.84 1.97 20.70
C GLY A 41 -50.20 1.83 20.03
N LEU A 42 -50.26 1.31 18.79
CA LEU A 42 -51.53 1.07 18.11
C LEU A 42 -52.39 0.02 18.84
N ALA A 43 -51.79 -1.04 19.36
CA ALA A 43 -52.51 -2.04 20.15
C ALA A 43 -53.12 -1.42 21.42
N LEU A 44 -52.36 -0.57 22.12
CA LEU A 44 -52.88 0.15 23.29
C LEU A 44 -54.05 1.08 22.92
N VAL A 45 -53.94 1.84 21.83
CA VAL A 45 -55.03 2.71 21.36
C VAL A 45 -56.26 1.88 20.97
N ALA A 46 -56.07 0.76 20.27
CA ALA A 46 -57.15 -0.11 19.83
C ALA A 46 -57.87 -0.81 20.99
N LEU A 47 -57.15 -1.25 22.01
CA LEU A 47 -57.71 -2.03 23.12
C LEU A 47 -58.26 -1.15 24.26
N TYR A 48 -57.69 0.04 24.48
CA TYR A 48 -57.96 0.83 25.69
C TYR A 48 -58.56 2.21 25.43
N THR A 49 -58.91 2.56 24.19
CA THR A 49 -59.51 3.87 23.88
C THR A 49 -60.71 3.76 22.94
N ARG A 50 -61.57 4.78 22.94
CA ARG A 50 -62.69 4.92 21.97
C ARG A 50 -62.26 5.14 20.52
N PHE A 51 -60.96 5.25 20.26
CA PHE A 51 -60.39 5.54 18.94
C PHE A 51 -59.95 4.29 18.16
N TRP A 52 -60.37 3.09 18.57
CA TRP A 52 -60.00 1.83 17.91
C TRP A 52 -60.33 1.78 16.41
N TRP A 53 -61.42 2.43 15.99
CA TRP A 53 -61.82 2.50 14.58
C TRP A 53 -60.82 3.30 13.73
N LEU A 54 -60.12 4.29 14.29
CA LEU A 54 -59.03 5.00 13.62
C LEU A 54 -57.83 4.09 13.37
N VAL A 55 -57.55 3.16 14.30
CA VAL A 55 -56.50 2.15 14.12
C VAL A 55 -56.85 1.23 12.96
N LEU A 56 -58.10 0.73 12.89
CA LEU A 56 -58.54 -0.10 11.77
C LEU A 56 -58.51 0.65 10.43
N ALA A 57 -58.96 1.91 10.41
CA ALA A 57 -58.90 2.74 9.21
C ALA A 57 -57.44 2.93 8.74
N TYR A 58 -56.52 3.20 9.66
CA TYR A 58 -55.10 3.32 9.36
C TYR A 58 -54.49 2.01 8.86
N LEU A 59 -54.81 0.86 9.48
CA LEU A 59 -54.34 -0.46 9.03
C LEU A 59 -54.91 -0.84 7.66
N ALA A 60 -56.18 -0.53 7.38
CA ALA A 60 -56.78 -0.72 6.06
C ALA A 60 -56.06 0.13 5.01
N TRP A 61 -55.78 1.40 5.32
CA TRP A 61 -54.98 2.26 4.46
C TRP A 61 -53.56 1.72 4.24
N MET A 62 -52.89 1.27 5.31
CA MET A 62 -51.57 0.64 5.22
C MET A 62 -51.58 -0.57 4.27
N TYR A 63 -52.63 -1.39 4.35
CA TYR A 63 -52.79 -2.56 3.49
C TYR A 63 -53.00 -2.17 2.04
N ILE A 64 -53.86 -1.19 1.75
CA ILE A 64 -54.11 -0.69 0.39
C ILE A 64 -52.83 -0.09 -0.21
N ASP A 65 -52.08 0.69 0.58
CA ASP A 65 -50.89 1.42 0.16
C ASP A 65 -49.58 0.61 0.34
N ARG A 66 -49.66 -0.71 0.51
CA ARG A 66 -48.49 -1.56 0.81
C ARG A 66 -47.44 -1.61 -0.31
N ASN A 67 -47.85 -1.46 -1.57
CA ASN A 67 -46.96 -1.58 -2.73
C ASN A 67 -46.22 -0.27 -3.05
N THR A 68 -46.55 0.84 -2.38
CA THR A 68 -45.90 2.16 -2.60
C THR A 68 -44.41 2.14 -2.29
N CYS A 69 -43.94 1.20 -1.46
CA CYS A 69 -42.51 1.01 -1.20
C CYS A 69 -41.74 0.39 -2.37
N GLU A 70 -42.43 -0.15 -3.39
CA GLU A 70 -41.81 -0.73 -4.58
C GLU A 70 -41.75 0.23 -5.75
N THR A 71 -42.70 1.15 -5.86
CA THR A 71 -42.73 2.13 -6.94
C THR A 71 -42.14 3.48 -6.53
N GLY A 72 -41.86 3.68 -5.24
CA GLY A 72 -41.70 5.03 -4.70
C GLY A 72 -43.00 5.84 -4.85
N GLY A 73 -43.04 7.06 -4.30
CA GLY A 73 -44.21 7.93 -4.51
C GLY A 73 -44.60 8.88 -3.38
N ARG A 74 -43.91 8.88 -2.24
CA ARG A 74 -44.23 9.80 -1.11
C ARG A 74 -43.05 10.62 -0.59
N ARG A 75 -42.01 10.79 -1.42
CA ARG A 75 -40.83 11.58 -1.05
C ARG A 75 -41.24 13.01 -0.69
N SER A 76 -40.77 13.50 0.46
CA SER A 76 -41.00 14.85 0.94
C SER A 76 -39.67 15.59 1.10
N GLY A 77 -39.48 16.65 0.30
CA GLY A 77 -38.32 17.53 0.43
C GLY A 77 -38.25 18.22 1.80
N TRP A 78 -39.42 18.51 2.40
CA TRP A 78 -39.50 19.09 3.74
C TRP A 78 -38.99 18.12 4.81
N VAL A 79 -39.44 16.85 4.79
CA VAL A 79 -38.98 15.83 5.76
C VAL A 79 -37.48 15.58 5.60
N ARG A 80 -36.98 15.46 4.38
CA ARG A 80 -35.54 15.26 4.11
C ARG A 80 -34.66 16.45 4.50
N SER A 81 -35.26 17.64 4.68
CA SER A 81 -34.56 18.89 5.03
C SER A 81 -34.74 19.31 6.51
N TRP A 82 -35.36 18.47 7.34
CA TRP A 82 -35.55 18.76 8.76
C TRP A 82 -34.24 19.13 9.46
N ALA A 83 -34.31 20.09 10.39
CA ALA A 83 -33.15 20.57 11.14
C ALA A 83 -32.45 19.45 11.94
N MET A 84 -33.19 18.41 12.35
CA MET A 84 -32.62 17.26 13.03
C MET A 84 -31.59 16.50 12.18
N TRP A 85 -31.73 16.48 10.84
CA TRP A 85 -30.76 15.81 9.97
C TRP A 85 -29.44 16.58 9.89
N ARG A 86 -29.47 17.91 9.95
CA ARG A 86 -28.26 18.73 10.10
C ARG A 86 -27.59 18.47 11.44
N ALA A 87 -28.37 18.38 12.52
CA ALA A 87 -27.84 18.01 13.83
C ALA A 87 -27.28 16.57 13.86
N PHE A 88 -27.91 15.62 13.15
CA PHE A 88 -27.41 14.27 12.95
C PHE A 88 -26.07 14.26 12.18
N CYS A 89 -25.98 14.94 11.03
CA CYS A 89 -24.73 14.97 10.25
C CYS A 89 -23.61 15.70 10.99
N ASN A 90 -23.92 16.74 11.79
CA ASN A 90 -22.96 17.44 12.64
C ASN A 90 -22.58 16.67 13.92
N TYR A 91 -23.35 15.65 14.28
CA TYR A 91 -22.96 14.73 15.34
C TYR A 91 -21.79 13.87 14.88
N PHE A 92 -21.87 13.29 13.67
CA PHE A 92 -20.89 12.40 13.05
C PHE A 92 -19.91 13.06 12.09
N PRO A 93 -19.77 14.40 12.09
CA PRO A 93 -19.30 15.16 10.92
C PRO A 93 -19.33 14.41 9.57
N ILE A 94 -20.53 14.15 9.03
CA ILE A 94 -20.68 13.42 7.76
C ILE A 94 -20.28 14.31 6.59
N THR A 95 -19.34 13.85 5.77
CA THR A 95 -18.84 14.56 4.59
C THR A 95 -18.94 13.67 3.36
N MET A 96 -19.17 14.27 2.19
CA MET A 96 -19.21 13.57 0.91
C MET A 96 -18.07 14.03 0.02
N VAL A 97 -17.43 13.08 -0.67
CA VAL A 97 -16.38 13.35 -1.66
C VAL A 97 -16.79 12.72 -2.99
N LYS A 98 -16.81 13.53 -4.04
CA LYS A 98 -17.09 13.10 -5.41
C LYS A 98 -15.78 12.95 -6.16
N THR A 99 -15.54 11.76 -6.74
CA THR A 99 -14.32 11.52 -7.53
C THR A 99 -14.55 11.64 -9.03
N ALA A 100 -15.81 11.66 -9.49
CA ALA A 100 -16.17 11.81 -10.90
C ALA A 100 -17.56 12.43 -11.06
N GLU A 101 -17.79 13.02 -12.23
CA GLU A 101 -19.11 13.50 -12.65
C GLU A 101 -20.06 12.33 -12.95
N LEU A 102 -21.35 12.50 -12.63
CA LEU A 102 -22.43 11.60 -13.01
C LEU A 102 -23.37 12.35 -13.94
N ASP A 103 -23.69 11.72 -15.07
CA ASP A 103 -24.56 12.28 -16.11
C ASP A 103 -26.02 12.15 -15.69
N ALA A 104 -26.71 13.28 -15.51
CA ALA A 104 -28.11 13.32 -15.09
C ALA A 104 -29.09 12.71 -16.10
N SER A 105 -28.68 12.47 -17.34
CA SER A 105 -29.50 11.72 -18.32
C SER A 105 -29.56 10.22 -18.05
N ARG A 106 -28.76 9.70 -17.10
CA ARG A 106 -28.64 8.27 -16.79
C ARG A 106 -29.07 7.95 -15.36
N ASN A 107 -29.46 6.70 -15.15
CA ASN A 107 -29.69 6.12 -13.83
C ASN A 107 -28.48 5.30 -13.39
N TYR A 108 -28.20 5.26 -12.09
CA TYR A 108 -27.03 4.61 -11.52
C TYR A 108 -27.40 3.69 -10.36
N LEU A 109 -26.66 2.58 -10.23
CA LEU A 109 -26.69 1.73 -9.06
C LEU A 109 -25.45 2.01 -8.20
N LEU A 110 -25.64 2.75 -7.11
CA LEU A 110 -24.61 3.05 -6.13
C LEU A 110 -24.50 1.87 -5.15
N CYS A 111 -23.33 1.29 -5.04
CA CYS A 111 -23.05 0.14 -4.18
C CYS A 111 -22.17 0.58 -3.01
N CYS A 112 -22.80 0.70 -1.84
CA CYS A 112 -22.20 1.30 -0.65
C CYS A 112 -21.60 0.25 0.30
N TYR A 113 -20.40 0.57 0.81
CA TYR A 113 -19.66 -0.22 1.80
C TYR A 113 -18.93 0.69 2.81
N PRO A 114 -18.62 0.19 4.01
CA PRO A 114 -19.27 -0.94 4.64
C PRO A 114 -20.69 -0.59 5.08
N HIS A 115 -21.51 -1.58 5.43
CA HIS A 115 -22.82 -1.33 6.06
C HIS A 115 -22.70 -0.76 7.47
N GLY A 116 -21.64 -1.13 8.21
CA GLY A 116 -21.59 -0.91 9.66
C GLY A 116 -22.80 -1.56 10.34
N ILE A 117 -23.17 -1.10 11.53
CA ILE A 117 -24.34 -1.66 12.23
C ILE A 117 -25.64 -1.21 11.55
N ILE A 118 -25.79 0.09 11.26
CA ILE A 118 -27.04 0.73 10.79
C ILE A 118 -26.86 1.72 9.61
N SER A 119 -25.76 1.63 8.85
CA SER A 119 -25.54 2.42 7.62
C SER A 119 -25.67 3.94 7.81
N THR A 120 -25.05 4.47 8.86
CA THR A 120 -25.15 5.87 9.31
C THR A 120 -24.69 6.85 8.24
N GLY A 121 -23.54 6.58 7.63
CA GLY A 121 -22.94 7.40 6.57
C GLY A 121 -23.83 7.43 5.33
N ALA A 122 -24.30 6.28 4.85
CA ALA A 122 -25.19 6.21 3.69
C ALA A 122 -26.55 6.89 3.95
N PHE A 123 -27.11 6.77 5.15
CA PHE A 123 -28.32 7.49 5.55
C PHE A 123 -28.11 9.00 5.54
N GLY A 124 -27.05 9.50 6.18
CA GLY A 124 -26.75 10.93 6.21
C GLY A 124 -26.49 11.50 4.80
N ALA A 125 -25.69 10.77 4.00
CA ALA A 125 -25.30 11.17 2.66
C ALA A 125 -26.45 11.16 1.64
N PHE A 126 -27.26 10.09 1.61
CA PHE A 126 -28.24 9.88 0.54
C PHE A 126 -29.70 9.92 1.02
N GLY A 127 -29.95 9.58 2.28
CA GLY A 127 -31.28 9.54 2.88
C GLY A 127 -31.82 10.92 3.31
N THR A 128 -30.97 11.93 3.40
CA THR A 128 -31.35 13.30 3.81
C THR A 128 -30.71 14.34 2.90
N GLU A 129 -31.11 15.61 3.03
CA GLU A 129 -30.45 16.73 2.33
C GLU A 129 -29.28 17.33 3.15
N ALA A 130 -29.01 16.82 4.36
CA ALA A 130 -28.13 17.48 5.32
C ALA A 130 -26.62 17.40 4.98
N ALA A 131 -26.21 16.44 4.15
CA ALA A 131 -24.83 16.27 3.70
C ALA A 131 -24.54 16.90 2.32
N GLY A 132 -25.51 17.63 1.74
CA GLY A 132 -25.29 18.38 0.49
C GLY A 132 -25.28 17.55 -0.80
N VAL A 133 -25.98 16.40 -0.83
CA VAL A 133 -25.97 15.51 -2.00
C VAL A 133 -26.47 16.17 -3.30
N ARG A 134 -27.45 17.08 -3.20
CA ARG A 134 -27.97 17.84 -4.36
C ARG A 134 -26.98 18.86 -4.89
N ASP A 135 -26.16 19.44 -4.01
CA ASP A 135 -25.11 20.38 -4.40
C ASP A 135 -23.97 19.64 -5.10
N LEU A 136 -23.66 18.42 -4.62
CA LEU A 136 -22.57 17.60 -5.16
C LEU A 136 -22.94 16.89 -6.48
N PHE A 137 -24.21 16.50 -6.63
CA PHE A 137 -24.75 15.82 -7.81
C PHE A 137 -26.03 16.52 -8.30
N PRO A 138 -25.90 17.68 -8.96
CA PRO A 138 -27.06 18.44 -9.45
C PRO A 138 -27.84 17.61 -10.47
N GLY A 139 -29.17 17.65 -10.39
CA GLY A 139 -30.06 16.87 -11.25
C GLY A 139 -30.18 15.39 -10.89
N MET A 140 -29.42 14.90 -9.91
CA MET A 140 -29.52 13.51 -9.43
C MET A 140 -30.39 13.41 -8.17
N GLU A 141 -31.23 12.38 -8.12
CA GLU A 141 -32.07 12.06 -6.98
C GLU A 141 -31.64 10.72 -6.34
N PRO A 142 -31.04 10.76 -5.14
CA PRO A 142 -30.71 9.53 -4.41
C PRO A 142 -31.96 8.87 -3.84
N VAL A 143 -32.08 7.56 -4.07
CA VAL A 143 -33.15 6.70 -3.55
C VAL A 143 -32.49 5.58 -2.75
N LEU A 144 -32.56 5.68 -1.41
CA LEU A 144 -31.95 4.71 -0.52
C LEU A 144 -32.78 3.43 -0.47
N VAL A 145 -32.14 2.29 -0.66
CA VAL A 145 -32.77 0.97 -0.62
C VAL A 145 -32.65 0.41 0.80
N THR A 146 -33.78 0.06 1.42
CA THR A 146 -33.84 -0.40 2.82
C THR A 146 -34.69 -1.66 3.00
N LEU A 147 -34.63 -2.25 4.19
CA LEU A 147 -35.31 -3.51 4.49
C LEU A 147 -36.84 -3.40 4.34
N PRO A 148 -37.51 -4.41 3.74
CA PRO A 148 -38.97 -4.44 3.60
C PRO A 148 -39.73 -4.25 4.92
N GLN A 149 -39.16 -4.73 6.03
CA GLN A 149 -39.74 -4.67 7.38
C GLN A 149 -40.02 -3.24 7.85
N HIS A 150 -39.25 -2.24 7.39
CA HIS A 150 -39.52 -0.83 7.70
C HIS A 150 -40.85 -0.36 7.10
N PHE A 151 -41.29 -0.94 5.98
CA PHE A 151 -42.53 -0.56 5.30
C PHE A 151 -43.77 -1.27 5.83
N SER A 152 -43.59 -2.36 6.59
CA SER A 152 -44.65 -3.06 7.32
C SER A 152 -44.94 -2.46 8.70
N SER A 153 -44.14 -1.51 9.15
CA SER A 153 -44.22 -0.92 10.49
C SER A 153 -45.03 0.39 10.47
N PRO A 154 -46.09 0.53 11.29
CA PRO A 154 -46.85 1.78 11.45
C PRO A 154 -45.94 2.97 11.75
N PHE A 155 -46.25 4.14 11.18
CA PHE A 155 -45.51 5.42 11.27
C PHE A 155 -44.07 5.40 10.73
N VAL A 156 -43.28 4.37 11.03
CA VAL A 156 -41.92 4.17 10.50
C VAL A 156 -41.97 4.03 8.98
N ARG A 157 -42.97 3.31 8.42
CA ARG A 157 -43.16 3.21 6.97
C ARG A 157 -43.36 4.59 6.33
N ASP A 158 -44.15 5.44 6.99
CA ASP A 158 -44.52 6.75 6.45
C ASP A 158 -43.33 7.70 6.50
N LEU A 159 -42.53 7.63 7.58
CA LEU A 159 -41.26 8.34 7.64
C LEU A 159 -40.26 7.86 6.58
N ALA A 160 -40.12 6.55 6.40
CA ALA A 160 -39.23 5.96 5.38
C ALA A 160 -39.62 6.42 3.96
N LEU A 161 -40.91 6.38 3.63
CA LEU A 161 -41.43 6.81 2.34
C LEU A 161 -41.31 8.34 2.15
N CYS A 162 -41.52 9.13 3.21
CA CYS A 162 -41.24 10.57 3.21
C CYS A 162 -39.76 10.89 2.99
N LEU A 163 -38.85 10.06 3.50
CA LEU A 163 -37.42 10.16 3.22
C LEU A 163 -37.07 9.71 1.79
N GLY A 164 -38.04 9.19 1.02
CA GLY A 164 -37.84 8.75 -0.35
C GLY A 164 -37.08 7.43 -0.46
N THR A 165 -37.20 6.55 0.54
CA THR A 165 -36.60 5.20 0.49
C THR A 165 -37.53 4.21 -0.21
N VAL A 166 -36.95 3.13 -0.74
CA VAL A 166 -37.68 2.01 -1.34
C VAL A 166 -37.28 0.68 -0.71
N SER A 167 -38.11 -0.34 -0.89
CA SER A 167 -37.83 -1.71 -0.44
C SER A 167 -36.61 -2.29 -1.16
N SER A 168 -35.90 -3.20 -0.51
CA SER A 168 -34.79 -3.95 -1.11
C SER A 168 -35.24 -5.10 -2.01
N SER A 169 -36.51 -5.10 -2.47
CA SER A 169 -37.00 -6.06 -3.45
C SER A 169 -36.41 -5.76 -4.84
N LEU A 170 -36.23 -6.79 -5.64
CA LEU A 170 -35.73 -6.65 -7.02
C LEU A 170 -36.62 -5.70 -7.84
N ALA A 171 -37.94 -5.82 -7.69
CA ALA A 171 -38.92 -4.97 -8.36
C ALA A 171 -38.69 -3.49 -8.04
N SER A 172 -38.41 -3.15 -6.77
CA SER A 172 -38.13 -1.79 -6.33
C SER A 172 -36.87 -1.21 -6.95
N ILE A 173 -35.79 -1.98 -6.91
CA ILE A 173 -34.50 -1.55 -7.46
C ILE A 173 -34.62 -1.33 -8.97
N VAL A 174 -35.23 -2.27 -9.69
CA VAL A 174 -35.47 -2.17 -11.13
C VAL A 174 -36.38 -0.98 -11.47
N HIS A 175 -37.42 -0.74 -10.68
CA HIS A 175 -38.31 0.41 -10.87
C HIS A 175 -37.53 1.74 -10.83
N VAL A 176 -36.67 1.92 -9.82
CA VAL A 176 -35.81 3.11 -9.70
C VAL A 176 -34.85 3.24 -10.89
N LEU A 177 -34.25 2.12 -11.31
CA LEU A 177 -33.27 2.09 -12.41
C LEU A 177 -33.89 2.31 -13.80
N ARG A 178 -35.19 2.03 -13.97
CA ARG A 178 -35.94 2.23 -15.23
C ARG A 178 -36.61 3.60 -15.33
N HIS A 179 -36.25 4.56 -14.50
CA HIS A 179 -36.81 5.90 -14.59
C HIS A 179 -36.53 6.52 -15.97
N PRO A 180 -37.56 6.94 -16.73
CA PRO A 180 -37.46 7.19 -18.17
C PRO A 180 -36.58 8.39 -18.54
N PHE A 181 -36.40 9.35 -17.62
CA PHE A 181 -35.67 10.60 -17.87
C PHE A 181 -34.24 10.60 -17.29
N GLY A 182 -33.76 9.46 -16.78
CA GLY A 182 -32.51 9.42 -16.03
C GLY A 182 -32.64 10.07 -14.65
N GLY A 183 -31.50 10.42 -14.05
CA GLY A 183 -31.41 11.23 -12.85
C GLY A 183 -31.66 10.47 -11.55
N ARG A 184 -31.81 9.13 -11.56
CA ARG A 184 -32.00 8.34 -10.33
C ARG A 184 -30.70 7.65 -9.91
N MET A 185 -30.42 7.69 -8.61
CA MET A 185 -29.35 6.91 -7.98
C MET A 185 -29.96 5.92 -7.00
N ALA A 186 -30.06 4.65 -7.39
CA ALA A 186 -30.43 3.57 -6.47
C ALA A 186 -29.25 3.29 -5.54
N VAL A 187 -29.40 3.57 -4.24
CA VAL A 187 -28.31 3.43 -3.26
C VAL A 187 -28.51 2.14 -2.47
N LEU A 188 -27.70 1.13 -2.78
CA LEU A 188 -27.80 -0.21 -2.23
C LEU A 188 -26.64 -0.53 -1.29
N MET A 189 -26.97 -0.95 -0.07
CA MET A 189 -26.00 -1.53 0.86
C MET A 189 -25.82 -3.02 0.55
N VAL A 190 -24.89 -3.36 -0.34
CA VAL A 190 -24.75 -4.72 -0.90
C VAL A 190 -24.49 -5.77 0.18
N GLY A 191 -23.63 -5.47 1.16
CA GLY A 191 -23.34 -6.36 2.30
C GLY A 191 -24.55 -6.63 3.19
N GLY A 192 -25.46 -5.64 3.29
CA GLY A 192 -26.70 -5.70 4.07
C GLY A 192 -26.50 -6.12 5.53
N ALA A 193 -27.55 -6.72 6.11
CA ALA A 193 -27.56 -7.20 7.50
C ALA A 193 -26.47 -8.23 7.83
N ALA A 194 -25.96 -8.98 6.83
CA ALA A 194 -24.89 -9.94 7.06
C ALA A 194 -23.55 -9.26 7.39
N GLU A 195 -23.32 -8.08 6.81
CA GLU A 195 -22.12 -7.29 7.08
C GLU A 195 -22.20 -6.59 8.45
N SER A 196 -23.40 -6.22 8.91
CA SER A 196 -23.62 -5.67 10.27
C SER A 196 -23.12 -6.61 11.38
N LEU A 197 -23.33 -7.92 11.25
CA LEU A 197 -22.84 -8.92 12.24
C LEU A 197 -21.32 -9.04 12.29
N LEU A 198 -20.63 -8.62 11.22
CA LEU A 198 -19.18 -8.64 11.11
C LEU A 198 -18.54 -7.28 11.45
N SER A 199 -19.34 -6.23 11.67
CA SER A 199 -18.84 -4.89 11.96
C SER A 199 -17.98 -4.90 13.22
N ARG A 200 -16.73 -4.43 13.12
CA ARG A 200 -15.79 -4.28 14.23
C ARG A 200 -15.09 -2.94 14.13
N SER A 201 -14.84 -2.31 15.28
CA SER A 201 -14.28 -0.95 15.36
C SER A 201 -12.89 -0.81 14.71
N ASN A 202 -12.11 -1.89 14.67
CA ASN A 202 -10.72 -1.89 14.19
C ASN A 202 -10.53 -2.41 12.76
N LYS A 203 -11.56 -2.96 12.10
CA LYS A 203 -11.42 -3.62 10.80
C LYS A 203 -12.66 -3.40 9.92
N TYR A 204 -12.45 -3.27 8.62
CA TYR A 204 -13.52 -3.34 7.63
C TYR A 204 -13.71 -4.79 7.19
N HIS A 205 -14.90 -5.34 7.44
CA HIS A 205 -15.29 -6.65 6.92
C HIS A 205 -16.35 -6.44 5.85
N ILE A 206 -16.01 -6.72 4.60
CA ILE A 206 -16.88 -6.50 3.44
C ILE A 206 -17.29 -7.82 2.82
N ILE A 207 -18.59 -8.00 2.57
CA ILE A 207 -19.14 -9.18 1.90
C ILE A 207 -19.42 -8.84 0.44
N LEU A 208 -18.39 -8.94 -0.40
CA LEU A 208 -18.49 -8.65 -1.85
C LEU A 208 -18.51 -9.93 -2.71
N ARG A 209 -17.45 -10.76 -2.63
CA ARG A 209 -17.21 -11.89 -3.57
C ARG A 209 -18.35 -12.90 -3.71
N ARG A 210 -19.16 -13.07 -2.66
CA ARG A 210 -20.31 -14.00 -2.65
C ARG A 210 -21.63 -13.35 -3.05
N ARG A 211 -21.70 -12.02 -3.16
CA ARG A 211 -22.92 -11.26 -3.42
C ARG A 211 -22.85 -10.58 -4.77
N LYS A 212 -23.07 -11.34 -5.85
CA LYS A 212 -22.97 -10.83 -7.23
C LYS A 212 -24.29 -10.37 -7.85
N GLY A 213 -25.39 -10.42 -7.09
CA GLY A 213 -26.72 -10.08 -7.59
C GLY A 213 -26.83 -8.64 -8.11
N PHE A 214 -26.12 -7.69 -7.50
CA PHE A 214 -26.09 -6.30 -7.96
C PHE A 214 -25.42 -6.15 -9.34
N CYS A 215 -24.37 -6.93 -9.63
CA CYS A 215 -23.75 -6.99 -10.96
C CYS A 215 -24.70 -7.57 -11.99
N ARG A 216 -25.45 -8.62 -11.63
CA ARG A 216 -26.48 -9.20 -12.49
C ARG A 216 -27.56 -8.17 -12.84
N ILE A 217 -28.07 -7.43 -11.85
CA ILE A 217 -29.06 -6.36 -12.07
C ILE A 217 -28.49 -5.27 -12.98
N ALA A 218 -27.25 -4.82 -12.73
CA ALA A 218 -26.62 -3.80 -13.55
C ALA A 218 -26.45 -4.23 -15.02
N LEU A 219 -26.08 -5.49 -15.27
CA LEU A 219 -26.01 -6.06 -16.62
C LEU A 219 -27.39 -6.14 -17.28
N GLN A 220 -28.41 -6.63 -16.58
CA GLN A 220 -29.76 -6.78 -17.12
C GLN A 220 -30.42 -5.43 -17.49
N GLU A 221 -30.16 -4.41 -16.67
CA GLU A 221 -30.71 -3.07 -16.87
C GLU A 221 -29.80 -2.15 -17.69
N GLY A 222 -28.53 -2.51 -17.91
CA GLY A 222 -27.56 -1.67 -18.61
C GLY A 222 -27.19 -0.39 -17.87
N VAL A 223 -27.24 -0.42 -16.53
CA VAL A 223 -26.97 0.74 -15.68
C VAL A 223 -25.53 0.71 -15.13
N PRO A 224 -24.83 1.85 -15.07
CA PRO A 224 -23.50 1.88 -14.48
C PRO A 224 -23.51 1.56 -12.99
N LEU A 225 -22.48 0.84 -12.56
CA LEU A 225 -22.20 0.59 -11.14
C LEU A 225 -21.31 1.71 -10.60
N VAL A 226 -21.65 2.28 -9.45
CA VAL A 226 -20.83 3.29 -8.79
C VAL A 226 -20.38 2.75 -7.44
N PRO A 227 -19.06 2.50 -7.22
CA PRO A 227 -18.58 2.09 -5.92
C PRO A 227 -18.65 3.27 -4.96
N VAL A 228 -19.17 3.03 -3.75
CA VAL A 228 -19.25 4.04 -2.69
C VAL A 228 -18.64 3.48 -1.41
N PHE A 229 -17.74 4.24 -0.78
CA PHE A 229 -17.07 3.83 0.45
C PHE A 229 -17.24 4.84 1.58
N ALA A 230 -17.72 4.40 2.75
CA ALA A 230 -17.93 5.19 3.95
C ALA A 230 -16.81 4.94 4.97
N PHE A 231 -15.78 5.78 4.94
CA PHE A 231 -14.69 5.74 5.91
C PHE A 231 -15.17 6.17 7.30
N GLY A 232 -14.84 5.39 8.33
CA GLY A 232 -15.21 5.67 9.72
C GLY A 232 -16.50 5.01 10.21
N GLU A 233 -17.32 4.47 9.30
CA GLU A 233 -18.62 3.85 9.61
C GLU A 233 -18.53 2.74 10.67
N ASN A 234 -17.52 1.87 10.56
CA ASN A 234 -17.31 0.76 11.49
C ASN A 234 -16.87 1.21 12.89
N LYS A 235 -16.39 2.45 13.08
CA LYS A 235 -15.92 2.96 14.37
C LYS A 235 -17.06 3.53 15.23
N LEU A 236 -18.21 3.81 14.62
CA LEU A 236 -19.37 4.40 15.30
C LEU A 236 -19.91 3.50 16.41
N TYR A 237 -19.75 2.19 16.24
CA TYR A 237 -20.12 1.20 17.23
C TYR A 237 -19.07 0.10 17.28
N ASP A 238 -18.96 -0.55 18.43
CA ASP A 238 -18.49 -1.93 18.49
C ASP A 238 -19.70 -2.86 18.66
N GLN A 239 -19.47 -4.16 18.81
CA GLN A 239 -20.54 -5.09 19.21
C GLN A 239 -20.02 -6.17 20.14
N VAL A 240 -20.93 -6.83 20.85
CA VAL A 240 -20.60 -7.99 21.67
C VAL A 240 -19.97 -9.07 20.80
N ASP A 241 -18.89 -9.68 21.28
CA ASP A 241 -18.20 -10.73 20.54
C ASP A 241 -19.09 -11.96 20.31
N ASN A 242 -19.16 -12.35 19.04
CA ASN A 242 -19.96 -13.47 18.56
C ASN A 242 -19.11 -14.39 17.66
N PRO A 243 -18.07 -15.08 18.19
CA PRO A 243 -17.22 -15.93 17.38
C PRO A 243 -18.03 -17.02 16.67
N ARG A 244 -17.61 -17.40 15.45
CA ARG A 244 -18.28 -18.42 14.66
C ARG A 244 -18.43 -19.71 15.48
N GLY A 245 -19.64 -20.26 15.51
CA GLY A 245 -19.98 -21.45 16.28
C GLY A 245 -20.51 -21.19 17.70
N SER A 246 -20.35 -19.97 18.24
CA SER A 246 -20.95 -19.59 19.52
C SER A 246 -22.48 -19.70 19.50
N ARG A 247 -23.10 -19.85 20.67
CA ARG A 247 -24.56 -19.87 20.80
C ARG A 247 -25.19 -18.57 20.28
N LEU A 248 -24.57 -17.43 20.61
CA LEU A 248 -25.00 -16.11 20.13
C LEU A 248 -24.93 -16.01 18.61
N TYR A 249 -23.80 -16.40 18.00
CA TYR A 249 -23.66 -16.39 16.53
C TYR A 249 -24.70 -17.28 15.85
N ARG A 250 -24.94 -18.50 16.35
CA ARG A 250 -25.96 -19.41 15.79
C ARG A 250 -27.36 -18.83 15.86
N LEU A 251 -27.72 -18.20 16.98
CA LEU A 251 -29.01 -17.52 17.13
C LEU A 251 -29.14 -16.33 16.18
N GLN A 252 -28.11 -15.48 16.10
CA GLN A 252 -28.09 -14.31 15.21
C GLN A 252 -28.20 -14.72 13.73
N GLU A 253 -27.48 -15.75 13.30
CA GLU A 253 -27.56 -16.28 11.93
C GLU A 253 -28.93 -16.90 11.63
N TYR A 254 -29.51 -17.64 12.58
CA TYR A 254 -30.85 -18.21 12.45
C TYR A 254 -31.90 -17.11 12.26
N LEU A 255 -31.89 -16.08 13.13
CA LEU A 255 -32.80 -14.95 13.03
C LEU A 255 -32.58 -14.18 11.72
N ARG A 256 -31.34 -13.91 11.34
CA ARG A 256 -31.03 -13.28 10.04
C ARG A 256 -31.58 -14.10 8.87
N GLY A 257 -31.43 -15.43 8.90
CA GLY A 257 -31.92 -16.31 7.83
C GLY A 257 -33.44 -16.41 7.74
N LYS A 258 -34.15 -16.33 8.88
CA LYS A 258 -35.62 -16.46 8.94
C LYS A 258 -36.36 -15.15 8.71
N ILE A 259 -35.90 -14.06 9.31
CA ILE A 259 -36.62 -12.77 9.33
C ILE A 259 -35.85 -11.64 8.64
N GLY A 260 -34.67 -11.90 8.08
CA GLY A 260 -33.86 -10.90 7.35
C GLY A 260 -33.16 -9.87 8.23
N LEU A 261 -33.47 -9.84 9.54
CA LEU A 261 -32.90 -8.93 10.53
C LEU A 261 -31.70 -9.56 11.23
N ALA A 262 -30.61 -8.80 11.35
CA ALA A 262 -29.45 -9.18 12.16
C ALA A 262 -29.59 -8.57 13.57
N PRO A 263 -29.83 -9.38 14.62
CA PRO A 263 -29.92 -8.87 15.99
C PRO A 263 -28.51 -8.63 16.53
N VAL A 264 -27.90 -7.54 16.07
CA VAL A 264 -26.61 -7.04 16.58
C VAL A 264 -26.83 -6.45 17.97
N ILE A 265 -25.90 -6.71 18.90
CA ILE A 265 -25.88 -6.06 20.21
C ILE A 265 -24.79 -4.99 20.17
N PRO A 266 -25.14 -3.73 19.81
CA PRO A 266 -24.15 -2.67 19.64
C PRO A 266 -23.60 -2.19 20.98
N ILE A 267 -22.30 -1.91 20.99
CA ILE A 267 -21.58 -1.29 22.09
C ILE A 267 -21.09 0.08 21.60
N GLY A 268 -21.81 1.11 21.99
CA GLY A 268 -21.44 2.50 21.79
C GLY A 268 -21.16 3.19 23.12
N ARG A 269 -21.69 4.40 23.29
CA ARG A 269 -21.63 5.22 24.49
C ARG A 269 -23.01 5.43 25.12
N GLY A 270 -23.04 5.99 26.32
CA GLY A 270 -24.28 6.38 26.98
C GLY A 270 -24.86 7.67 26.40
N PHE A 271 -26.11 7.96 26.73
CA PHE A 271 -26.73 9.25 26.38
C PHE A 271 -26.15 10.39 27.21
N PHE A 272 -25.91 10.14 28.51
CA PHE A 272 -25.39 11.11 29.48
C PHE A 272 -23.94 10.82 29.94
N GLN A 273 -23.32 9.76 29.41
CA GLN A 273 -21.93 9.39 29.68
C GLN A 273 -21.26 8.78 28.43
N TYR A 274 -19.94 8.66 28.43
CA TYR A 274 -19.13 8.33 27.26
C TYR A 274 -18.48 6.94 27.29
N SER A 275 -18.64 6.17 28.36
CA SER A 275 -17.99 4.88 28.59
C SER A 275 -18.70 3.68 27.95
N PHE A 276 -20.04 3.57 28.01
CA PHE A 276 -20.77 2.40 27.47
C PHE A 276 -22.24 2.72 27.15
N GLY A 277 -22.87 2.06 26.18
CA GLY A 277 -24.31 2.20 25.94
C GLY A 277 -24.71 1.96 24.49
N LEU A 278 -25.94 2.36 24.13
CA LEU A 278 -26.52 2.13 22.80
C LEU A 278 -26.40 3.32 21.85
N ALA A 279 -25.98 4.49 22.33
CA ALA A 279 -25.75 5.64 21.48
C ALA A 279 -24.44 5.46 20.70
N PRO A 280 -24.37 5.85 19.43
CA PRO A 280 -23.15 5.70 18.65
C PRO A 280 -22.07 6.66 19.14
N ARG A 281 -20.81 6.32 18.87
CA ARG A 281 -19.66 7.19 19.14
C ARG A 281 -19.67 8.39 18.20
N ARG A 282 -19.17 9.51 18.71
CA ARG A 282 -19.13 10.78 17.99
C ARG A 282 -17.86 10.89 17.15
N LEU A 283 -17.84 10.25 15.99
CA LEU A 283 -16.66 10.18 15.12
C LEU A 283 -17.03 10.62 13.68
N PRO A 284 -16.06 11.20 12.92
CA PRO A 284 -16.26 11.61 11.53
C PRO A 284 -16.57 10.41 10.63
N VAL A 285 -17.45 10.61 9.65
CA VAL A 285 -17.69 9.67 8.55
C VAL A 285 -17.53 10.38 7.21
N THR A 286 -16.67 9.86 6.35
CA THR A 286 -16.46 10.40 4.99
C THR A 286 -16.94 9.40 3.96
N VAL A 287 -17.95 9.79 3.18
CA VAL A 287 -18.57 8.99 2.13
C VAL A 287 -17.97 9.40 0.79
N VAL A 288 -17.16 8.52 0.20
CA VAL A 288 -16.53 8.73 -1.11
C VAL A 288 -17.35 8.04 -2.18
N VAL A 289 -17.77 8.80 -3.20
CA VAL A 289 -18.51 8.31 -4.36
C VAL A 289 -17.55 8.22 -5.55
N GLY A 290 -17.38 7.00 -6.05
CA GLY A 290 -16.42 6.64 -7.09
C GLY A 290 -16.82 7.02 -8.50
N ALA A 291 -15.93 6.72 -9.44
CA ALA A 291 -16.24 6.81 -10.87
C ALA A 291 -17.24 5.70 -11.30
N PRO A 292 -18.17 6.01 -12.22
CA PRO A 292 -19.09 5.01 -12.73
C PRO A 292 -18.36 3.97 -13.59
N ILE A 293 -18.62 2.70 -13.32
CA ILE A 293 -18.22 1.57 -14.16
C ILE A 293 -19.33 1.38 -15.19
N THR A 294 -19.05 1.70 -16.45
CA THR A 294 -20.01 1.53 -17.54
C THR A 294 -20.31 0.05 -17.75
N VAL A 295 -21.59 -0.26 -17.94
CA VAL A 295 -22.09 -1.61 -18.17
C VAL A 295 -22.95 -1.60 -19.42
N GLU A 296 -22.67 -2.52 -20.33
CA GLU A 296 -23.53 -2.77 -21.49
C GLU A 296 -24.67 -3.71 -21.11
N ARG A 297 -25.86 -3.45 -21.68
CA ARG A 297 -27.05 -4.23 -21.34
C ARG A 297 -26.97 -5.64 -21.93
N VAL A 298 -27.13 -6.64 -21.07
CA VAL A 298 -27.22 -8.05 -21.44
C VAL A 298 -28.47 -8.64 -20.78
N ALA A 299 -29.43 -9.09 -21.58
CA ALA A 299 -30.71 -9.60 -21.07
C ALA A 299 -30.53 -10.82 -20.14
N GLU A 300 -29.65 -11.75 -20.55
CA GLU A 300 -29.30 -12.95 -19.79
C GLU A 300 -27.77 -13.03 -19.59
N PRO A 301 -27.23 -12.35 -18.57
CA PRO A 301 -25.79 -12.31 -18.36
C PRO A 301 -25.25 -13.66 -17.90
N THR A 302 -24.14 -14.10 -18.48
CA THR A 302 -23.44 -15.32 -18.09
C THR A 302 -22.74 -15.14 -16.73
N GLU A 303 -22.45 -16.24 -16.03
CA GLU A 303 -21.71 -16.17 -14.76
C GLU A 303 -20.29 -15.61 -14.94
N GLU A 304 -19.67 -15.82 -16.10
CA GLU A 304 -18.37 -15.22 -16.43
C GLU A 304 -18.45 -13.69 -16.51
N GLN A 305 -19.44 -13.15 -17.22
CA GLN A 305 -19.67 -11.71 -17.31
C GLN A 305 -19.95 -11.09 -15.94
N ILE A 306 -20.74 -11.78 -15.10
CA ILE A 306 -21.05 -11.34 -13.74
C ILE A 306 -19.78 -11.34 -12.87
N VAL A 307 -18.93 -12.36 -12.99
CA VAL A 307 -17.65 -12.44 -12.26
C VAL A 307 -16.69 -11.36 -12.71
N GLU A 308 -16.59 -11.12 -14.02
CA GLU A 308 -15.74 -10.08 -14.59
C GLU A 308 -16.16 -8.68 -14.11
N LEU A 309 -17.45 -8.35 -14.19
CA LEU A 309 -17.97 -7.08 -13.70
C LEU A 309 -17.76 -6.93 -12.19
N ASN A 310 -18.01 -7.99 -11.42
CA ASN A 310 -17.75 -7.97 -9.98
C ASN A 310 -16.26 -7.76 -9.66
N LYS A 311 -15.35 -8.25 -10.51
CA LYS A 311 -13.91 -8.03 -10.35
C LYS A 311 -13.53 -6.58 -10.66
N LYS A 312 -14.04 -6.00 -11.76
CA LYS A 312 -13.88 -4.56 -12.07
C LYS A 312 -14.39 -3.69 -10.91
N PHE A 313 -15.52 -4.08 -10.32
CA PHE A 313 -16.08 -3.41 -9.16
C PHE A 313 -15.21 -3.56 -7.90
N GLU A 314 -14.69 -4.77 -7.61
CA GLU A 314 -13.75 -5.01 -6.51
C GLU A 314 -12.49 -4.14 -6.63
N ASP A 315 -11.92 -4.05 -7.83
CA ASP A 315 -10.72 -3.26 -8.09
C ASP A 315 -10.99 -1.76 -7.91
N ALA A 316 -12.12 -1.25 -8.41
CA ALA A 316 -12.53 0.14 -8.20
C ALA A 316 -12.80 0.47 -6.72
N LEU A 317 -13.38 -0.47 -5.96
CA LEU A 317 -13.59 -0.31 -4.52
C LEU A 317 -12.26 -0.30 -3.75
N MET A 318 -11.32 -1.18 -4.12
CA MET A 318 -10.00 -1.27 -3.50
C MET A 318 -9.11 -0.05 -3.82
N ALA A 319 -9.31 0.61 -4.96
CA ALA A 319 -8.62 1.85 -5.30
C ALA A 319 -8.81 2.94 -4.25
N PHE A 320 -9.99 3.02 -3.59
CA PHE A 320 -10.21 3.95 -2.47
C PHE A 320 -9.27 3.71 -1.28
N LEU A 321 -8.79 2.47 -1.10
CA LEU A 321 -7.87 2.11 -0.02
C LEU A 321 -6.39 2.35 -0.39
N GLY A 322 -6.11 2.85 -1.61
CA GLY A 322 -4.75 3.14 -2.08
C GLY A 322 -3.89 1.89 -2.30
N VAL A 323 -4.50 0.70 -2.41
CA VAL A 323 -3.77 -0.55 -2.64
C VAL A 323 -3.84 -0.93 -4.12
N ASP A 324 -2.70 -0.87 -4.79
CA ASP A 324 -2.55 -1.29 -6.18
C ASP A 324 -2.08 -2.75 -6.22
N TRP A 325 -2.97 -3.66 -6.59
CA TRP A 325 -2.66 -5.09 -6.62
C TRP A 325 -1.98 -5.49 -7.92
N ALA A 326 -1.04 -6.44 -7.85
CA ALA A 326 -0.46 -7.00 -9.05
C ALA A 326 -1.54 -7.73 -9.86
N PRO A 327 -1.67 -7.49 -11.18
CA PRO A 327 -2.64 -8.18 -12.01
C PRO A 327 -2.43 -9.70 -11.98
N PHE A 328 -3.50 -10.48 -11.82
CA PHE A 328 -3.42 -11.94 -11.82
C PHE A 328 -2.89 -12.50 -13.15
N ASN A 329 -3.11 -11.80 -14.26
CA ASN A 329 -2.63 -12.16 -15.60
C ASN A 329 -1.20 -11.66 -15.90
N THR A 330 -0.40 -11.29 -14.88
CA THR A 330 1.00 -10.90 -15.07
C THR A 330 1.77 -12.01 -15.82
N PRO A 331 2.38 -11.73 -16.99
CA PRO A 331 3.11 -12.72 -17.79
C PRO A 331 4.24 -13.42 -17.02
N LEU A 332 4.57 -14.66 -17.41
CA LEU A 332 5.60 -15.47 -16.73
C LEU A 332 6.96 -14.75 -16.65
N HIS A 333 7.42 -14.10 -17.73
CA HIS A 333 8.69 -13.37 -17.72
C HIS A 333 8.71 -12.26 -16.65
N ARG A 334 7.62 -11.50 -16.49
CA ARG A 334 7.48 -10.48 -15.43
C ARG A 334 7.47 -11.07 -14.03
N ARG A 335 6.98 -12.31 -13.87
CA ARG A 335 7.03 -13.03 -12.59
C ARG A 335 8.46 -13.49 -12.30
N LEU A 336 9.19 -14.00 -13.30
CA LEU A 336 10.58 -14.41 -13.17
C LEU A 336 11.51 -13.23 -12.84
N GLU A 337 11.31 -12.06 -13.45
CA GLU A 337 11.98 -10.81 -13.05
C GLU A 337 11.77 -10.49 -11.56
N THR A 338 10.50 -10.56 -11.10
CA THR A 338 10.17 -10.27 -9.69
C THR A 338 10.80 -11.30 -8.76
N LEU A 339 10.78 -12.58 -9.16
CA LEU A 339 11.37 -13.67 -8.40
C LEU A 339 12.90 -13.53 -8.32
N ALA A 340 13.56 -13.14 -9.41
CA ALA A 340 15.01 -12.92 -9.44
C ALA A 340 15.44 -11.83 -8.46
N VAL A 341 14.72 -10.70 -8.45
CA VAL A 341 14.98 -9.61 -7.50
C VAL A 341 14.64 -10.02 -6.06
N ALA A 342 13.52 -10.72 -5.84
CA ALA A 342 13.14 -11.18 -4.52
C ALA A 342 14.13 -12.19 -3.93
N ALA A 343 14.59 -13.14 -4.74
CA ALA A 343 15.60 -14.13 -4.36
C ALA A 343 16.94 -13.46 -4.05
N TRP A 344 17.40 -12.53 -4.90
CA TRP A 344 18.64 -11.81 -4.65
C TRP A 344 18.57 -10.94 -3.41
N PHE A 345 17.48 -10.20 -3.22
CA PHE A 345 17.24 -9.44 -1.99
C PHE A 345 17.28 -10.34 -0.75
N ALA A 346 16.66 -11.53 -0.83
CA ALA A 346 16.67 -12.48 0.27
C ALA A 346 18.08 -13.01 0.56
N VAL A 347 18.86 -13.35 -0.46
CA VAL A 347 20.26 -13.78 -0.30
C VAL A 347 21.12 -12.67 0.31
N LEU A 348 20.97 -11.43 -0.14
CA LEU A 348 21.78 -10.31 0.34
C LEU A 348 21.43 -9.91 1.79
N VAL A 349 20.13 -9.81 2.11
CA VAL A 349 19.66 -9.28 3.41
C VAL A 349 19.53 -10.38 4.46
N PHE A 350 18.99 -11.54 4.09
CA PHE A 350 18.73 -12.64 5.02
C PHE A 350 19.76 -13.77 4.93
N GLY A 351 20.52 -13.87 3.83
CA GLY A 351 21.53 -14.92 3.66
C GLY A 351 22.57 -14.95 4.79
N PRO A 352 23.22 -13.82 5.14
CA PRO A 352 24.19 -13.80 6.23
C PRO A 352 23.64 -14.26 7.60
N PRO A 353 22.53 -13.68 8.14
CA PRO A 353 21.99 -14.14 9.42
C PRO A 353 21.49 -15.58 9.35
N CYS A 354 20.86 -16.00 8.25
CA CYS A 354 20.45 -17.40 8.06
C CYS A 354 21.64 -18.36 8.05
N GLY A 355 22.76 -17.96 7.44
CA GLY A 355 24.01 -18.75 7.44
C GLY A 355 24.54 -18.98 8.85
N TYR A 356 24.62 -17.93 9.67
CA TYR A 356 25.03 -18.07 11.08
C TYR A 356 24.06 -18.90 11.91
N ILE A 357 22.75 -18.66 11.79
CA ILE A 357 21.72 -19.42 12.51
C ILE A 357 21.78 -20.90 12.13
N PHE A 358 21.93 -21.19 10.84
CA PHE A 358 22.10 -22.57 10.36
C PHE A 358 23.36 -23.20 10.95
N SER A 359 24.50 -22.51 10.91
CA SER A 359 25.74 -23.03 11.50
C SER A 359 25.61 -23.31 13.00
N ILE A 360 25.01 -22.39 13.77
CA ILE A 360 24.77 -22.59 15.21
C ILE A 360 23.85 -23.79 15.44
N TYR A 361 22.76 -23.90 14.67
CA TYR A 361 21.82 -25.01 14.78
C TYR A 361 22.48 -26.35 14.47
N THR A 362 23.25 -26.44 13.39
CA THR A 362 23.95 -27.67 13.00
C THR A 362 24.98 -28.08 14.04
N ILE A 363 25.70 -27.13 14.64
CA ILE A 363 26.66 -27.38 15.72
C ILE A 363 25.97 -27.93 16.98
N LEU A 364 24.87 -27.30 17.41
CA LEU A 364 24.23 -27.62 18.68
C LEU A 364 23.27 -28.82 18.62
N TYR A 365 22.66 -29.09 17.47
CA TYR A 365 21.50 -29.99 17.39
C TYR A 365 21.63 -31.12 16.36
N THR A 366 22.74 -31.27 15.65
CA THR A 366 22.87 -32.30 14.61
C THR A 366 24.14 -33.13 14.76
N ARG A 367 24.13 -34.35 14.21
CA ARG A 367 25.32 -35.22 14.12
C ARG A 367 26.41 -34.70 13.18
N PHE A 368 26.14 -33.63 12.43
CA PHE A 368 27.05 -33.02 11.44
C PHE A 368 27.78 -31.79 11.98
N TRP A 369 27.80 -31.59 13.30
CA TRP A 369 28.46 -30.45 13.94
C TRP A 369 29.94 -30.31 13.53
N TRP A 370 30.67 -31.42 13.42
CA TRP A 370 32.10 -31.44 13.07
C TRP A 370 32.36 -30.92 11.65
N LEU A 371 31.49 -31.21 10.67
CA LEU A 371 31.56 -30.65 9.33
C LEU A 371 31.37 -29.14 9.34
N THR A 372 30.46 -28.65 10.19
CA THR A 372 30.21 -27.21 10.31
C THR A 372 31.41 -26.51 10.93
N ILE A 373 32.01 -27.07 11.99
CA ILE A 373 33.24 -26.52 12.56
C ILE A 373 34.37 -26.53 11.54
N ALA A 374 34.57 -27.64 10.81
CA ALA A 374 35.57 -27.71 9.74
C ALA A 374 35.33 -26.63 8.67
N TYR A 375 34.08 -26.40 8.27
CA TYR A 375 33.73 -25.33 7.32
C TYR A 375 34.01 -23.93 7.89
N LEU A 376 33.69 -23.66 9.16
CA LEU A 376 33.99 -22.37 9.80
C LEU A 376 35.50 -22.14 9.93
N VAL A 377 36.27 -23.18 10.23
CA VAL A 377 37.74 -23.12 10.24
C VAL A 377 38.27 -22.84 8.83
N TYR A 378 37.71 -23.51 7.81
CA TYR A 378 38.03 -23.21 6.41
C TYR A 378 37.74 -21.74 6.07
N ILE A 379 36.58 -21.20 6.45
CA ILE A 379 36.24 -19.78 6.23
C ILE A 379 37.28 -18.86 6.87
N TYR A 380 37.77 -19.18 8.07
CA TYR A 380 38.76 -18.37 8.77
C TYR A 380 40.10 -18.29 8.04
N TYR A 381 40.54 -19.39 7.42
CA TYR A 381 41.82 -19.45 6.70
C TYR A 381 41.71 -19.13 5.20
N ASP A 382 40.51 -19.14 4.62
CA ASP A 382 40.30 -18.90 3.20
C ASP A 382 40.46 -17.42 2.83
N ASP A 383 41.50 -17.12 2.05
CA ASP A 383 41.89 -15.78 1.62
C ASP A 383 41.29 -15.37 0.26
N ALA A 384 40.34 -16.13 -0.28
CA ALA A 384 39.80 -15.90 -1.61
C ALA A 384 39.17 -14.52 -1.77
N CYS A 385 38.58 -13.97 -0.70
CA CYS A 385 38.06 -12.60 -0.69
C CYS A 385 39.14 -11.51 -0.70
N LEU A 386 40.41 -11.87 -0.44
CA LEU A 386 41.57 -10.98 -0.50
C LEU A 386 42.36 -11.15 -1.79
N THR A 387 42.32 -12.34 -2.40
CA THR A 387 43.06 -12.66 -3.63
C THR A 387 42.19 -12.59 -4.88
N GLY A 388 40.86 -12.54 -4.74
CA GLY A 388 39.92 -12.57 -5.86
C GLY A 388 39.89 -13.91 -6.59
N THR A 389 40.35 -14.98 -5.92
CA THR A 389 40.31 -16.34 -6.45
C THR A 389 38.89 -16.91 -6.39
N ARG A 390 38.61 -17.96 -7.16
CA ARG A 390 37.29 -18.63 -7.26
C ARG A 390 36.19 -17.84 -7.99
N TRP A 391 36.61 -16.92 -8.85
CA TRP A 391 35.80 -16.35 -9.92
C TRP A 391 35.08 -17.43 -10.76
N CYS A 392 33.78 -17.27 -11.04
CA CYS A 392 33.02 -18.22 -11.84
C CYS A 392 32.25 -17.54 -13.00
N ASP A 393 32.79 -17.63 -14.22
CA ASP A 393 32.18 -17.04 -15.42
C ASP A 393 30.80 -17.63 -15.75
N TRP A 394 30.65 -18.94 -15.54
CA TRP A 394 29.37 -19.62 -15.74
C TRP A 394 28.30 -19.00 -14.83
N TRP A 395 28.60 -18.86 -13.54
CA TRP A 395 27.65 -18.31 -12.57
C TRP A 395 27.30 -16.84 -12.86
N ARG A 396 28.26 -16.04 -13.33
CA ARG A 396 28.01 -14.66 -13.76
C ARG A 396 27.16 -14.55 -15.03
N SER A 397 27.13 -15.61 -15.84
CA SER A 397 26.48 -15.63 -17.17
C SER A 397 25.13 -16.33 -17.19
N VAL A 398 24.67 -16.91 -16.08
CA VAL A 398 23.37 -17.59 -16.05
C VAL A 398 22.23 -16.62 -16.37
N ALA A 399 21.20 -17.12 -17.06
CA ALA A 399 20.04 -16.32 -17.48
C ALA A 399 19.31 -15.63 -16.30
N TRP A 400 19.47 -16.13 -15.08
CA TRP A 400 18.92 -15.53 -13.86
C TRP A 400 19.23 -14.04 -13.72
N TRP A 401 20.47 -13.65 -14.01
CA TRP A 401 20.90 -12.25 -13.89
C TRP A 401 20.29 -11.34 -14.96
N ARG A 402 19.90 -11.90 -16.11
CA ARG A 402 19.15 -11.15 -17.13
C ARG A 402 17.74 -10.80 -16.65
N TYR A 403 17.07 -11.70 -15.91
CA TYR A 403 15.79 -11.38 -15.26
C TYR A 403 15.94 -10.32 -14.17
N PHE A 404 17.02 -10.39 -13.38
CA PHE A 404 17.34 -9.36 -12.39
C PHE A 404 17.54 -7.98 -13.06
N ALA A 405 18.37 -7.90 -14.10
CA ALA A 405 18.62 -6.67 -14.84
C ALA A 405 17.36 -6.12 -15.55
N ALA A 406 16.55 -7.00 -16.14
CA ALA A 406 15.32 -6.63 -16.84
C ALA A 406 14.21 -6.11 -15.91
N TYR A 407 14.24 -6.44 -14.62
CA TYR A 407 13.28 -5.91 -13.65
C TYR A 407 13.35 -4.38 -13.52
N PHE A 408 14.58 -3.84 -13.55
CA PHE A 408 14.93 -2.44 -13.36
C PHE A 408 15.33 -1.72 -14.65
N PRO A 409 14.97 -2.25 -15.83
CA PRO A 409 15.62 -1.91 -17.10
C PRO A 409 17.09 -1.43 -17.00
N HIS A 410 17.98 -2.26 -16.42
CA HIS A 410 19.38 -1.87 -16.24
C HIS A 410 20.13 -1.71 -17.57
N SER A 411 21.05 -0.74 -17.63
CA SER A 411 21.97 -0.59 -18.76
C SER A 411 23.38 -0.17 -18.34
N LEU A 412 24.37 -0.56 -19.14
CA LEU A 412 25.77 -0.20 -18.99
C LEU A 412 26.20 0.59 -20.23
N VAL A 413 26.75 1.78 -20.01
CA VAL A 413 27.23 2.69 -21.05
C VAL A 413 28.71 2.93 -20.81
N ASN A 414 29.56 2.39 -21.67
CA ASN A 414 30.98 2.72 -21.65
C ASN A 414 31.24 3.92 -22.58
N THR A 415 31.76 5.01 -22.03
CA THR A 415 32.20 6.17 -22.82
C THR A 415 33.73 6.24 -22.96
N ALA A 416 34.46 5.38 -22.24
CA ALA A 416 35.89 5.28 -22.34
C ALA A 416 36.33 4.57 -23.63
N PRO A 417 37.54 4.85 -24.13
CA PRO A 417 38.19 4.00 -25.11
C PRO A 417 38.40 2.57 -24.55
N PRO A 418 38.67 1.58 -25.42
CA PRO A 418 39.04 0.24 -24.97
C PRO A 418 40.20 0.28 -23.97
N LEU A 419 40.01 -0.35 -22.82
CA LEU A 419 41.03 -0.41 -21.77
C LEU A 419 42.14 -1.39 -22.18
N ASP A 420 43.39 -1.02 -21.94
CA ASP A 420 44.54 -1.91 -22.14
C ASP A 420 44.53 -3.06 -21.12
N PRO A 421 44.40 -4.33 -21.56
CA PRO A 421 44.37 -5.49 -20.68
C PRO A 421 45.70 -5.76 -19.97
N LYS A 422 46.79 -5.07 -20.34
CA LYS A 422 48.07 -5.16 -19.63
C LYS A 422 48.16 -4.28 -18.39
N ARG A 423 47.08 -3.54 -18.07
CA ARG A 423 47.01 -2.64 -16.92
C ARG A 423 45.89 -3.02 -15.97
N ASN A 424 46.02 -2.57 -14.73
CA ASN A 424 44.99 -2.69 -13.69
C ASN A 424 44.33 -1.32 -13.45
N TYR A 425 43.00 -1.31 -13.33
CA TYR A 425 42.21 -0.08 -13.24
C TYR A 425 41.44 -0.01 -11.93
N LEU A 426 41.28 1.20 -11.40
CA LEU A 426 40.46 1.47 -10.23
C LEU A 426 39.23 2.30 -10.65
N PHE A 427 38.04 1.74 -10.52
CA PHE A 427 36.78 2.41 -10.84
C PHE A 427 36.22 3.05 -9.57
N GLY A 428 36.09 4.38 -9.56
CA GLY A 428 35.42 5.13 -8.49
C GLY A 428 33.94 5.32 -8.82
N ILE A 429 33.06 4.62 -8.10
CA ILE A 429 31.65 4.47 -8.45
C ILE A 429 30.76 5.29 -7.51
N TYR A 430 29.83 6.04 -8.09
CA TYR A 430 28.84 6.88 -7.39
C TYR A 430 27.47 6.87 -8.10
N PRO A 431 26.36 7.15 -7.41
CA PRO A 431 26.18 6.97 -5.99
C PRO A 431 26.06 5.48 -5.62
N HIS A 432 26.15 5.15 -4.34
CA HIS A 432 25.86 3.82 -3.80
C HIS A 432 24.36 3.47 -3.96
N GLY A 433 23.47 4.44 -3.77
CA GLY A 433 22.04 4.15 -3.56
C GLY A 433 21.83 3.24 -2.34
N VAL A 434 20.65 2.62 -2.23
CA VAL A 434 20.37 1.75 -1.07
C VAL A 434 21.11 0.40 -1.18
N LEU A 435 21.03 -0.28 -2.34
CA LEU A 435 21.62 -1.61 -2.56
C LEU A 435 22.54 -1.69 -3.81
N SER A 436 22.87 -0.57 -4.46
CA SER A 436 23.71 -0.50 -5.68
C SER A 436 23.33 -1.52 -6.76
N THR A 437 22.04 -1.59 -7.10
CA THR A 437 21.48 -2.67 -7.95
C THR A 437 21.98 -2.65 -9.39
N GLY A 438 22.17 -1.46 -9.95
CA GLY A 438 22.71 -1.24 -11.29
C GLY A 438 24.19 -1.62 -11.35
N VAL A 439 24.98 -1.16 -10.37
CA VAL A 439 26.41 -1.48 -10.27
C VAL A 439 26.64 -2.98 -10.12
N PHE A 440 25.83 -3.65 -9.29
CA PHE A 440 25.85 -5.12 -9.18
C PHE A 440 25.61 -5.79 -10.54
N SER A 441 24.57 -5.37 -11.27
CA SER A 441 24.26 -5.95 -12.58
C SER A 441 25.34 -5.68 -13.61
N ALA A 442 25.95 -4.49 -13.56
CA ALA A 442 26.98 -4.05 -14.49
C ALA A 442 28.32 -4.74 -14.26
N PHE A 443 28.74 -4.96 -13.02
CA PHE A 443 30.11 -5.37 -12.72
C PHE A 443 30.23 -6.75 -12.05
N CYS A 444 29.22 -7.23 -11.33
CA CYS A 444 29.23 -8.58 -10.73
C CYS A 444 28.63 -9.66 -11.64
N THR A 445 27.91 -9.28 -12.70
CA THR A 445 27.24 -10.24 -13.59
C THR A 445 27.51 -9.89 -15.05
N ASN A 446 27.31 -10.85 -15.94
CA ASN A 446 27.40 -10.63 -17.39
C ASN A 446 26.04 -10.27 -18.02
N ALA A 447 25.03 -9.94 -17.19
CA ALA A 447 23.69 -9.61 -17.67
C ALA A 447 23.65 -8.40 -18.62
N LEU A 448 24.57 -7.45 -18.43
CA LEU A 448 24.73 -6.24 -19.25
C LEU A 448 25.90 -6.34 -20.24
N GLY A 449 26.50 -7.52 -20.39
CA GLY A 449 27.59 -7.75 -21.36
C GLY A 449 28.93 -7.12 -20.99
N VAL A 450 29.24 -6.98 -19.70
CA VAL A 450 30.51 -6.39 -19.23
C VAL A 450 31.74 -7.15 -19.71
N ASP A 451 31.62 -8.46 -19.89
CA ASP A 451 32.61 -9.36 -20.49
C ASP A 451 32.94 -8.99 -21.95
N LYS A 452 31.99 -8.39 -22.66
CA LYS A 452 32.17 -7.88 -24.03
C LYS A 452 32.70 -6.45 -24.06
N VAL A 453 32.34 -5.65 -23.06
CA VAL A 453 32.81 -4.25 -22.93
C VAL A 453 34.27 -4.20 -22.51
N TYR A 454 34.67 -5.07 -21.57
CA TYR A 454 36.04 -5.19 -21.08
C TYR A 454 36.54 -6.63 -21.31
N PRO A 455 36.78 -7.02 -22.57
CA PRO A 455 37.32 -8.33 -22.85
C PRO A 455 38.70 -8.45 -22.18
N HIS A 456 39.01 -9.66 -21.72
CA HIS A 456 40.28 -9.99 -21.06
C HIS A 456 40.53 -9.26 -19.72
N HIS A 457 39.51 -8.67 -19.11
CA HIS A 457 39.59 -8.12 -17.76
C HIS A 457 38.76 -8.92 -16.76
N ARG A 458 39.27 -9.09 -15.54
CA ARG A 458 38.53 -9.59 -14.37
C ARG A 458 38.00 -8.42 -13.57
N MET A 459 36.67 -8.37 -13.42
CA MET A 459 35.95 -7.26 -12.78
C MET A 459 35.59 -7.56 -11.33
N HIS A 460 36.31 -6.95 -10.39
CA HIS A 460 36.10 -7.13 -8.95
C HIS A 460 35.31 -5.97 -8.35
N LEU A 461 34.06 -6.19 -7.96
CA LEU A 461 33.31 -5.19 -7.17
C LEU A 461 33.64 -5.35 -5.69
N LEU A 462 34.05 -4.26 -5.05
CA LEU A 462 34.43 -4.28 -3.65
C LEU A 462 33.19 -4.30 -2.74
N SER A 463 33.20 -5.20 -1.76
CA SER A 463 32.17 -5.35 -0.73
C SER A 463 32.78 -5.28 0.66
N LEU A 464 31.93 -4.98 1.64
CA LEU A 464 32.33 -4.88 3.04
C LEU A 464 32.99 -6.18 3.51
N HIS A 465 34.18 -6.10 4.12
CA HIS A 465 34.98 -7.28 4.51
C HIS A 465 34.18 -8.26 5.37
N GLN A 466 33.32 -7.74 6.25
CA GLN A 466 32.45 -8.52 7.14
C GLN A 466 31.51 -9.49 6.41
N HIS A 467 31.10 -9.18 5.17
CA HIS A 467 30.22 -10.05 4.38
C HIS A 467 30.88 -11.40 4.05
N PHE A 468 32.22 -11.47 4.04
CA PHE A 468 32.96 -12.67 3.66
C PHE A 468 33.15 -13.66 4.81
N PHE A 469 32.71 -13.35 6.04
CA PHE A 469 32.70 -14.31 7.15
C PHE A 469 31.39 -15.09 7.29
N ALA A 470 30.35 -14.68 6.57
CA ALA A 470 29.03 -15.27 6.70
C ALA A 470 28.94 -16.60 5.91
N PRO A 471 28.67 -17.74 6.59
CA PRO A 471 28.60 -19.05 5.94
C PRO A 471 27.63 -19.06 4.76
N PHE A 472 27.97 -19.79 3.69
CA PHE A 472 27.22 -19.93 2.43
C PHE A 472 27.07 -18.65 1.59
N SER A 473 26.59 -17.55 2.19
CA SER A 473 26.39 -16.28 1.50
C SER A 473 27.69 -15.69 0.94
N ARG A 474 28.83 -15.89 1.64
CA ARG A 474 30.15 -15.51 1.14
C ARG A 474 30.51 -16.17 -0.20
N GLU A 475 30.13 -17.44 -0.39
CA GLU A 475 30.51 -18.21 -1.59
C GLU A 475 29.80 -17.66 -2.82
N VAL A 476 28.56 -17.19 -2.65
CA VAL A 476 27.80 -16.50 -3.70
C VAL A 476 28.48 -15.20 -4.09
N GLY A 477 28.96 -14.41 -3.12
CA GLY A 477 29.69 -13.16 -3.39
C GLY A 477 31.01 -13.40 -4.13
N ILE A 478 31.85 -14.31 -3.60
CA ILE A 478 33.18 -14.62 -4.14
C ILE A 478 33.06 -15.19 -5.57
N SER A 479 32.12 -16.11 -5.81
CA SER A 479 31.91 -16.69 -7.15
C SER A 479 31.42 -15.67 -8.20
N LEU A 480 30.71 -14.61 -7.77
CA LEU A 480 30.35 -13.47 -8.61
C LEU A 480 31.50 -12.48 -8.80
N GLY A 481 32.68 -12.73 -8.23
CA GLY A 481 33.86 -11.87 -8.35
C GLY A 481 33.90 -10.73 -7.35
N ALA A 482 33.05 -10.72 -6.33
CA ALA A 482 33.13 -9.71 -5.26
C ALA A 482 34.45 -9.86 -4.49
N LEU A 483 35.09 -8.74 -4.19
CA LEU A 483 36.38 -8.68 -3.50
C LEU A 483 36.23 -7.85 -2.20
N SER A 484 37.04 -8.13 -1.18
CA SER A 484 37.04 -7.36 0.06
C SER A 484 37.47 -5.92 -0.17
N ALA A 485 36.78 -4.95 0.44
CA ALA A 485 37.20 -3.55 0.47
C ALA A 485 38.40 -3.27 1.40
N ALA A 486 39.03 -4.32 1.97
CA ALA A 486 40.25 -4.20 2.77
C ALA A 486 41.44 -3.73 1.90
N PRO A 487 42.33 -2.86 2.42
CA PRO A 487 43.47 -2.36 1.65
C PRO A 487 44.34 -3.45 1.04
N GLU A 488 44.53 -4.57 1.74
CA GLU A 488 45.30 -5.74 1.31
C GLU A 488 44.74 -6.33 0.03
N ALA A 489 43.42 -6.49 -0.06
CA ALA A 489 42.76 -7.05 -1.23
C ALA A 489 42.86 -6.13 -2.46
N ILE A 490 42.70 -4.82 -2.24
CA ILE A 490 42.85 -3.81 -3.29
C ILE A 490 44.30 -3.78 -3.78
N ASN A 491 45.28 -3.85 -2.88
CA ASN A 491 46.69 -3.94 -3.24
C ASN A 491 46.97 -5.18 -4.10
N ASN A 492 46.52 -6.36 -3.68
CA ASN A 492 46.74 -7.60 -4.42
C ASN A 492 46.19 -7.52 -5.85
N ALA A 493 44.95 -7.03 -6.00
CA ALA A 493 44.33 -6.91 -7.32
C ALA A 493 45.04 -5.88 -8.22
N LEU A 494 45.42 -4.72 -7.68
CA LEU A 494 46.07 -3.67 -8.47
C LEU A 494 47.56 -3.96 -8.76
N SER A 495 48.23 -4.77 -7.93
CA SER A 495 49.61 -5.23 -8.15
C SER A 495 49.74 -6.49 -9.00
N THR A 496 48.66 -7.03 -9.56
CA THR A 496 48.73 -8.28 -10.32
C THR A 496 49.63 -8.12 -11.56
N PRO A 497 50.71 -8.92 -11.68
CA PRO A 497 51.62 -8.85 -12.82
C PRO A 497 50.90 -9.21 -14.13
N GLY A 498 51.16 -8.44 -15.18
CA GLY A 498 50.53 -8.66 -16.50
C GLY A 498 49.18 -7.97 -16.69
N GLY A 499 48.65 -7.29 -15.66
CA GLY A 499 47.43 -6.49 -15.75
C GLY A 499 46.14 -7.32 -15.78
N GLY A 500 45.06 -6.71 -16.29
CA GLY A 500 43.82 -7.40 -16.58
C GLY A 500 42.83 -7.40 -15.42
N HIS A 501 43.02 -6.57 -14.40
CA HIS A 501 42.07 -6.44 -13.29
C HIS A 501 41.41 -5.06 -13.28
N ILE A 502 40.09 -5.05 -13.14
CA ILE A 502 39.31 -3.84 -12.87
C ILE A 502 38.73 -3.95 -11.47
N VAL A 503 39.06 -3.00 -10.60
CA VAL A 503 38.58 -2.96 -9.22
C VAL A 503 37.55 -1.86 -9.09
N GLY A 504 36.29 -2.22 -8.86
CA GLY A 504 35.18 -1.29 -8.64
C GLY A 504 34.98 -0.96 -7.16
N LEU A 505 35.19 0.31 -6.79
CA LEU A 505 34.96 0.82 -5.44
C LEU A 505 33.76 1.76 -5.43
N VAL A 506 32.72 1.40 -4.68
CA VAL A 506 31.64 2.34 -4.32
C VAL A 506 32.10 3.18 -3.15
N VAL A 507 32.74 4.32 -3.43
CA VAL A 507 33.57 5.08 -2.48
C VAL A 507 32.77 5.61 -1.28
N GLY A 508 31.52 6.02 -1.50
CA GLY A 508 30.65 6.52 -0.44
C GLY A 508 30.20 5.44 0.57
N GLY A 509 30.17 4.18 0.13
CA GLY A 509 29.82 3.01 0.94
C GLY A 509 28.46 3.12 1.64
N ALA A 510 28.31 2.39 2.75
CA ALA A 510 27.09 2.35 3.54
C ALA A 510 26.66 3.72 4.12
N ALA A 511 27.60 4.66 4.32
CA ALA A 511 27.28 5.99 4.80
C ALA A 511 26.54 6.83 3.75
N GLU A 512 26.89 6.67 2.47
CA GLU A 512 26.22 7.35 1.37
C GLU A 512 24.83 6.75 1.08
N ALA A 513 24.65 5.45 1.32
CA ALA A 513 23.34 4.80 1.18
C ALA A 513 22.24 5.46 2.05
N LEU A 514 22.62 6.05 3.20
CA LEU A 514 21.70 6.77 4.09
C LEU A 514 21.27 8.15 3.55
N LEU A 515 21.95 8.65 2.53
CA LEU A 515 21.69 9.94 1.89
C LEU A 515 20.88 9.82 0.59
N SER A 516 20.49 8.59 0.20
CA SER A 516 19.72 8.34 -1.01
C SER A 516 18.37 9.04 -0.96
N ARG A 517 18.14 10.01 -1.86
CA ARG A 517 16.90 10.79 -1.93
C ARG A 517 16.43 10.92 -3.39
N PRO A 518 15.11 10.90 -3.67
CA PRO A 518 14.59 10.96 -5.04
C PRO A 518 14.84 12.31 -5.74
N ASP A 519 15.02 13.40 -4.98
CA ASP A 519 15.12 14.77 -5.49
C ASP A 519 16.57 15.24 -5.73
N LYS A 520 17.58 14.46 -5.33
CA LYS A 520 19.00 14.88 -5.40
C LYS A 520 19.97 13.72 -5.27
N TYR A 521 21.13 13.85 -5.90
CA TYR A 521 22.28 12.99 -5.66
C TYR A 521 23.19 13.64 -4.60
N ARG A 522 23.34 12.99 -3.44
CA ARG A 522 24.30 13.40 -2.41
C ARG A 522 25.37 12.33 -2.30
N ILE A 523 26.60 12.69 -2.64
CA ILE A 523 27.73 11.75 -2.65
C ILE A 523 28.80 12.14 -1.64
N LEU A 524 29.34 11.16 -0.92
CA LEU A 524 30.38 11.32 0.08
C LEU A 524 31.74 11.15 -0.58
N ILE A 525 32.34 12.26 -1.00
CA ILE A 525 33.58 12.27 -1.77
C ILE A 525 34.64 13.20 -1.19
N LYS A 526 34.27 14.36 -0.62
CA LYS A 526 35.23 15.42 -0.25
C LYS A 526 36.26 14.96 0.77
N LYS A 527 35.88 14.07 1.69
CA LYS A 527 36.78 13.52 2.72
C LYS A 527 37.30 12.12 2.39
N ARG A 528 36.84 11.48 1.32
CA ARG A 528 37.14 10.09 0.99
C ARG A 528 38.27 10.00 -0.04
N LYS A 529 39.52 10.25 0.37
CA LYS A 529 40.67 10.36 -0.57
C LYS A 529 41.54 9.11 -0.67
N GLY A 530 41.22 8.07 0.10
CA GLY A 530 42.02 6.84 0.17
C GLY A 530 42.13 6.09 -1.16
N PHE A 531 41.12 6.19 -2.02
CA PHE A 531 41.14 5.55 -3.34
C PHE A 531 42.12 6.23 -4.32
N CYS A 532 42.24 7.57 -4.27
CA CYS A 532 43.27 8.31 -5.01
C CYS A 532 44.68 7.92 -4.55
N LYS A 533 44.89 7.81 -3.23
CA LYS A 533 46.15 7.32 -2.66
C LYS A 533 46.49 5.92 -3.18
N MET A 534 45.48 5.05 -3.31
CA MET A 534 45.67 3.70 -3.82
C MET A 534 46.04 3.70 -5.31
N ALA A 535 45.32 4.47 -6.14
CA ALA A 535 45.64 4.64 -7.56
C ALA A 535 47.08 5.14 -7.76
N LEU A 536 47.51 6.15 -6.98
CA LEU A 536 48.86 6.70 -7.03
C LEU A 536 49.92 5.66 -6.67
N ARG A 537 49.71 4.83 -5.65
CA ARG A 537 50.69 3.81 -5.26
C ARG A 537 50.98 2.79 -6.34
N HIS A 538 49.95 2.40 -7.10
CA HIS A 538 50.05 1.35 -8.11
C HIS A 538 50.22 1.89 -9.53
N GLY A 539 50.07 3.20 -9.75
CA GLY A 539 50.01 3.77 -11.11
C GLY A 539 48.80 3.27 -11.91
N SER A 540 47.74 2.87 -11.21
CA SER A 540 46.51 2.38 -11.81
C SER A 540 45.64 3.55 -12.26
N PRO A 541 45.20 3.61 -13.53
CA PRO A 541 44.28 4.64 -13.97
C PRO A 541 42.99 4.64 -13.15
N LEU A 542 42.54 5.84 -12.82
CA LEU A 542 41.35 6.06 -12.00
C LEU A 542 40.18 6.43 -12.90
N VAL A 543 39.12 5.62 -12.88
CA VAL A 543 37.99 5.74 -13.81
C VAL A 543 36.74 6.20 -13.06
N PRO A 544 36.15 7.36 -13.40
CA PRO A 544 34.89 7.81 -12.80
C PRO A 544 33.72 7.01 -13.36
N VAL A 545 32.84 6.53 -12.47
CA VAL A 545 31.62 5.80 -12.86
C VAL A 545 30.42 6.41 -12.15
N PHE A 546 29.36 6.70 -12.91
CA PHE A 546 28.11 7.26 -12.38
C PHE A 546 26.90 6.35 -12.65
N SER A 547 26.12 6.02 -11.62
CA SER A 547 24.92 5.16 -11.68
C SER A 547 23.64 5.98 -11.54
N PHE A 548 23.04 6.37 -12.66
CA PHE A 548 21.79 7.12 -12.69
C PHE A 548 20.59 6.25 -12.30
N GLY A 549 19.68 6.79 -11.49
CA GLY A 549 18.41 6.11 -11.13
C GLY A 549 18.47 5.22 -9.88
N GLU A 550 19.63 4.94 -9.29
CA GLU A 550 19.77 4.13 -8.05
C GLU A 550 18.94 4.66 -6.88
N HIS A 551 18.82 5.98 -6.77
CA HIS A 551 18.04 6.67 -5.74
C HIS A 551 16.51 6.52 -5.87
N LEU A 552 16.02 5.97 -6.99
CA LEU A 552 14.58 5.81 -7.27
C LEU A 552 14.06 4.39 -6.99
N VAL A 553 14.95 3.41 -6.79
CA VAL A 553 14.54 2.00 -6.63
C VAL A 553 13.98 1.70 -5.23
N TYR A 554 14.24 2.57 -4.26
CA TYR A 554 13.66 2.51 -2.91
C TYR A 554 13.36 3.91 -2.39
N GLU A 555 12.28 4.04 -1.64
CA GLU A 555 12.06 5.18 -0.76
C GLU A 555 12.74 4.91 0.59
N GLN A 556 13.49 5.87 1.10
CA GLN A 556 14.05 5.79 2.44
C GLN A 556 13.15 6.53 3.42
N VAL A 557 12.80 5.90 4.54
CA VAL A 557 12.10 6.58 5.62
C VAL A 557 13.10 7.46 6.35
N GLU A 558 12.81 8.76 6.43
CA GLU A 558 13.66 9.72 7.12
C GLU A 558 13.60 9.49 8.64
N SER A 559 14.76 9.22 9.23
CA SER A 559 14.91 9.24 10.68
C SER A 559 15.10 10.69 11.12
N GLU A 560 14.24 11.20 12.00
CA GLU A 560 14.45 12.51 12.63
C GLU A 560 15.84 12.55 13.30
N PRO A 561 16.66 13.59 13.03
CA PRO A 561 17.96 13.76 13.68
C PRO A 561 17.83 13.70 15.20
N ASN A 562 18.74 12.99 15.88
CA ASN A 562 18.77 12.76 17.33
C ASN A 562 17.63 11.92 17.94
N SER A 563 16.72 11.35 17.13
CA SER A 563 15.75 10.37 17.61
C SER A 563 16.44 9.15 18.27
N ARG A 564 15.73 8.43 19.15
CA ARG A 564 16.25 7.19 19.77
C ARG A 564 16.69 6.18 18.69
N PHE A 565 15.92 6.11 17.60
CA PHE A 565 16.19 5.24 16.47
C PHE A 565 17.43 5.68 15.68
N PHE A 566 17.58 6.97 15.37
CA PHE A 566 18.78 7.50 14.73
C PHE A 566 20.05 7.19 15.54
N ARG A 567 20.01 7.38 16.87
CA ARG A 567 21.14 7.02 17.76
C ARG A 567 21.47 5.54 17.73
N PHE A 568 20.46 4.67 17.63
CA PHE A 568 20.67 3.23 17.49
C PHE A 568 21.27 2.86 16.13
N GLN A 569 20.77 3.43 15.03
CA GLN A 569 21.36 3.23 13.69
C GLN A 569 22.83 3.68 13.64
N GLU A 570 23.15 4.83 14.22
CA GLU A 570 24.50 5.36 14.32
C GLU A 570 25.42 4.50 15.18
N MET A 571 24.90 3.95 16.28
CA MET A 571 25.61 2.97 17.11
C MET A 571 25.94 1.71 16.30
N LEU A 572 24.96 1.11 15.62
CA LEU A 572 25.20 -0.07 14.76
C LEU A 572 26.20 0.25 13.64
N ARG A 573 26.08 1.41 12.99
CA ARG A 573 27.05 1.86 11.99
C ARG A 573 28.46 1.94 12.55
N LYS A 574 28.63 2.53 13.74
CA LYS A 574 29.93 2.78 14.37
C LYS A 574 30.61 1.49 14.82
N TYR A 575 29.86 0.52 15.37
CA TYR A 575 30.42 -0.70 15.95
C TYR A 575 30.39 -1.91 15.00
N ILE A 576 29.41 -2.00 14.11
CA ILE A 576 29.20 -3.15 13.20
C ILE A 576 29.59 -2.80 11.76
N GLY A 577 29.72 -1.51 11.41
CA GLY A 577 30.02 -1.05 10.05
C GLY A 577 28.82 -1.07 9.11
N MET A 578 27.63 -1.45 9.61
CA MET A 578 26.38 -1.48 8.86
C MET A 578 25.26 -0.75 9.63
N ALA A 579 24.59 0.17 8.97
CA ALA A 579 23.38 0.81 9.50
C ALA A 579 22.14 0.18 8.82
N PRO A 580 21.13 -0.29 9.57
CA PRO A 580 19.90 -0.77 8.97
C PRO A 580 19.16 0.40 8.32
N VAL A 581 19.08 0.41 7.00
CA VAL A 581 18.29 1.39 6.24
C VAL A 581 16.83 0.97 6.29
N ILE A 582 15.94 1.83 6.83
CA ILE A 582 14.50 1.59 6.70
C ILE A 582 14.11 1.98 5.28
N ILE A 583 13.74 0.96 4.52
CA ILE A 583 13.35 1.08 3.13
C ILE A 583 11.86 0.82 2.98
N ARG A 584 11.25 1.58 2.08
CA ARG A 584 9.92 1.33 1.55
C ARG A 584 10.07 1.05 0.06
N GLY A 585 9.65 -0.13 -0.33
CA GLY A 585 9.48 -0.52 -1.71
C GLY A 585 8.05 -1.01 -1.94
N ARG A 586 7.91 -1.99 -2.83
CA ARG A 586 6.65 -2.67 -3.15
C ARG A 586 6.58 -4.09 -2.60
N GLY A 587 5.39 -4.66 -2.61
CA GLY A 587 5.14 -6.05 -2.24
C GLY A 587 5.39 -7.01 -3.39
N MET A 588 5.38 -8.32 -3.10
CA MET A 588 5.46 -9.35 -4.14
C MET A 588 4.18 -9.40 -5.00
N PHE A 589 3.02 -9.26 -4.36
CA PHE A 589 1.69 -9.37 -4.98
C PHE A 589 0.90 -8.04 -5.03
N GLN A 590 1.46 -6.94 -4.53
CA GLN A 590 0.90 -5.59 -4.63
C GLN A 590 2.02 -4.56 -4.75
N TYR A 591 1.71 -3.36 -5.26
CA TYR A 591 2.67 -2.35 -5.67
C TYR A 591 2.82 -1.17 -4.69
N THR A 592 2.01 -1.11 -3.64
CA THR A 592 1.91 0.02 -2.70
C THR A 592 2.95 0.02 -1.56
N PHE A 593 3.31 -1.14 -1.00
CA PHE A 593 4.24 -1.22 0.14
C PHE A 593 4.98 -2.55 0.21
N GLY A 594 6.21 -2.59 0.72
CA GLY A 594 6.94 -3.84 0.96
C GLY A 594 8.45 -3.65 0.92
N LEU A 595 9.17 -4.76 0.78
CA LEU A 595 10.64 -4.80 0.81
C LEU A 595 11.27 -4.97 -0.58
N LEU A 596 10.48 -5.28 -1.62
CA LEU A 596 11.02 -5.37 -2.98
C LEU A 596 11.20 -3.98 -3.58
N PRO A 597 12.25 -3.73 -4.37
CA PRO A 597 12.47 -2.42 -4.94
C PRO A 597 11.44 -2.06 -6.01
N TYR A 598 11.28 -0.78 -6.29
CA TYR A 598 10.48 -0.29 -7.41
C TYR A 598 11.14 -0.63 -8.75
N ARG A 599 10.30 -0.86 -9.77
CA ARG A 599 10.73 -1.10 -11.15
C ARG A 599 11.08 0.22 -11.83
N LYS A 600 12.29 0.73 -11.59
CA LYS A 600 12.79 2.00 -12.14
C LYS A 600 14.07 1.77 -12.95
N PRO A 601 14.27 2.48 -14.08
CA PRO A 601 15.47 2.37 -14.91
C PRO A 601 16.72 2.78 -14.10
N VAL A 602 17.79 1.98 -14.16
CA VAL A 602 19.11 2.34 -13.63
C VAL A 602 20.16 2.22 -14.73
N THR A 603 20.96 3.26 -14.96
CA THR A 603 21.98 3.29 -16.01
C THR A 603 23.35 3.59 -15.42
N VAL A 604 24.28 2.66 -15.57
CA VAL A 604 25.68 2.80 -15.15
C VAL A 604 26.48 3.36 -16.32
N VAL A 605 27.09 4.53 -16.14
CA VAL A 605 27.93 5.19 -17.15
C VAL A 605 29.38 5.18 -16.67
N VAL A 606 30.27 4.64 -17.49
CA VAL A 606 31.72 4.62 -17.25
C VAL A 606 32.37 5.75 -18.04
N GLY A 607 33.07 6.64 -17.34
CA GLY A 607 33.83 7.75 -17.92
C GLY A 607 35.24 7.36 -18.34
N GLU A 608 35.99 8.33 -18.85
CA GLU A 608 37.36 8.11 -19.35
C GLU A 608 38.37 7.89 -18.20
N PRO A 609 39.40 7.06 -18.40
CA PRO A 609 40.45 6.85 -17.41
C PRO A 609 41.28 8.11 -17.19
N ILE A 610 41.47 8.47 -15.91
CA ILE A 610 42.45 9.47 -15.50
C ILE A 610 43.78 8.75 -15.32
N GLU A 611 44.76 9.10 -16.14
CA GLU A 611 46.10 8.52 -16.07
C GLU A 611 46.81 8.91 -14.78
N VAL A 612 47.43 7.91 -14.15
CA VAL A 612 48.11 8.07 -12.86
C VAL A 612 49.50 7.46 -12.96
N GLN A 613 50.52 8.23 -12.58
CA GLN A 613 51.89 7.74 -12.45
C GLN A 613 52.12 7.13 -11.06
N ALA A 614 52.85 6.03 -11.01
CA ALA A 614 53.11 5.32 -9.75
C ALA A 614 54.02 6.14 -8.82
N VAL A 615 53.60 6.31 -7.57
CA VAL A 615 54.34 7.00 -6.50
C VAL A 615 54.26 6.16 -5.23
N THR A 616 55.40 5.64 -4.75
CA THR A 616 55.46 4.73 -3.59
C THR A 616 54.85 5.34 -2.32
N ASN A 617 55.18 6.61 -2.05
CA ASN A 617 54.67 7.39 -0.92
C ASN A 617 54.05 8.70 -1.42
N PRO A 618 52.79 8.68 -1.88
CA PRO A 618 52.13 9.88 -2.40
C PRO A 618 52.01 10.95 -1.32
N THR A 619 52.36 12.19 -1.65
CA THR A 619 52.18 13.34 -0.76
C THR A 619 50.69 13.71 -0.67
N SER A 620 50.31 14.43 0.39
CA SER A 620 48.94 14.94 0.51
C SER A 620 48.55 15.81 -0.68
N GLU A 621 49.47 16.63 -1.20
CA GLU A 621 49.24 17.50 -2.36
C GLU A 621 48.93 16.70 -3.63
N GLN A 622 49.70 15.64 -3.93
CA GLN A 622 49.44 14.76 -5.07
C GLN A 622 48.08 14.05 -4.94
N ILE A 623 47.70 13.66 -3.73
CA ILE A 623 46.40 13.04 -3.46
C ILE A 623 45.27 14.05 -3.70
N GLU A 624 45.42 15.29 -3.23
CA GLU A 624 44.46 16.37 -3.45
C GLU A 624 44.30 16.72 -4.93
N GLU A 625 45.42 16.83 -5.66
CA GLU A 625 45.41 17.14 -7.09
C GLU A 625 44.66 16.07 -7.89
N LEU A 626 44.97 14.78 -7.64
CA LEU A 626 44.26 13.68 -8.30
C LEU A 626 42.78 13.62 -7.88
N HIS A 627 42.47 13.90 -6.61
CA HIS A 627 41.10 13.93 -6.10
C HIS A 627 40.28 15.05 -6.73
N ALA A 628 40.86 16.23 -6.92
CA ALA A 628 40.23 17.35 -7.63
C ALA A 628 39.95 16.99 -9.10
N LYS A 629 40.96 16.45 -9.82
CA LYS A 629 40.79 15.96 -11.20
C LYS A 629 39.67 14.92 -11.31
N PHE A 630 39.61 13.98 -10.36
CA PHE A 630 38.54 12.98 -10.32
C PHE A 630 37.16 13.60 -10.06
N CYS A 631 37.06 14.56 -9.14
CA CYS A 631 35.84 15.28 -8.85
C CYS A 631 35.30 16.02 -10.08
N ASP A 632 36.19 16.70 -10.81
CA ASP A 632 35.84 17.43 -12.03
C ASP A 632 35.39 16.47 -13.14
N ALA A 633 36.12 15.37 -13.34
CA ALA A 633 35.75 14.35 -14.32
C ALA A 633 34.40 13.68 -13.99
N LEU A 634 34.13 13.38 -12.72
CA LEU A 634 32.86 12.80 -12.28
C LEU A 634 31.69 13.79 -12.49
N ARG A 635 31.91 15.08 -12.20
CA ARG A 635 30.89 16.11 -12.43
C ARG A 635 30.64 16.34 -13.92
N ALA A 636 31.69 16.38 -14.74
CA ALA A 636 31.54 16.47 -16.19
C ALA A 636 30.78 15.25 -16.77
N LEU A 637 31.08 14.05 -16.28
CA LEU A 637 30.35 12.82 -16.65
C LEU A 637 28.87 12.93 -16.27
N TYR A 638 28.58 13.45 -15.09
CA TYR A 638 27.21 13.69 -14.65
C TYR A 638 26.49 14.69 -15.56
N ASP A 639 27.04 15.89 -15.74
CA ASP A 639 26.41 16.99 -16.48
C ASP A 639 26.18 16.63 -17.95
N LYS A 640 27.08 15.86 -18.57
CA LYS A 640 26.93 15.36 -19.94
C LYS A 640 25.72 14.42 -20.10
N HIS A 641 25.39 13.64 -19.08
CA HIS A 641 24.42 12.55 -19.18
C HIS A 641 23.12 12.77 -18.39
N LYS A 642 23.06 13.76 -17.48
CA LYS A 642 21.92 14.01 -16.59
C LYS A 642 20.61 14.24 -17.34
N ALA A 643 20.62 15.01 -18.44
CA ALA A 643 19.41 15.31 -19.20
C ALA A 643 18.76 14.04 -19.78
N LYS A 644 19.58 13.09 -20.25
CA LYS A 644 19.12 11.84 -20.84
C LYS A 644 18.61 10.86 -19.77
N TYR A 645 19.38 10.62 -18.72
CA TYR A 645 19.10 9.54 -17.78
C TYR A 645 18.27 9.95 -16.56
N ASN A 646 18.10 11.25 -16.27
CA ASN A 646 17.11 11.73 -15.31
C ASN A 646 15.74 12.02 -15.94
N GLY A 647 15.52 11.63 -17.20
CA GLY A 647 14.24 11.83 -17.89
C GLY A 647 13.87 13.31 -18.09
N GLY A 648 14.87 14.17 -18.35
CA GLY A 648 14.69 15.61 -18.52
C GLY A 648 14.56 16.41 -17.22
N VAL A 649 14.56 15.76 -16.05
CA VAL A 649 14.54 16.45 -14.75
C VAL A 649 15.96 16.85 -14.35
N ASP A 650 16.15 18.13 -14.00
CA ASP A 650 17.43 18.59 -13.45
C ASP A 650 17.53 18.24 -11.96
N ILE A 651 18.17 17.12 -11.68
CA ILE A 651 18.43 16.65 -10.32
C ILE A 651 19.80 17.23 -9.90
N PRO A 652 19.94 17.90 -8.75
CA PRO A 652 21.24 18.42 -8.32
C PRO A 652 22.18 17.31 -7.85
N LEU A 653 23.46 17.43 -8.22
CA LEU A 653 24.55 16.57 -7.73
C LEU A 653 25.44 17.31 -6.72
N ILE A 654 25.32 16.92 -5.46
CA ILE A 654 25.94 17.54 -4.30
C ILE A 654 27.11 16.68 -3.82
N PHE A 655 28.29 17.29 -3.74
CA PHE A 655 29.50 16.65 -3.21
C PHE A 655 29.64 17.00 -1.73
N GLU A 656 29.72 15.99 -0.87
CA GLU A 656 29.85 16.11 0.59
C GLU A 656 31.14 15.51 1.14
#